data_AF-A0A9D8GLF7-F1
#
_entry.id   AF-A0A9D8GLF7-F1
#
_cell.length_a   1.000
_cell.length_b   1.000
_cell.length_c   1.000
_cell.angle_alpha   90.00
_cell.angle_beta   90.00
_cell.angle_gamma   90.00
#
_symmetry.space_group_name_H-M   'P 1'
#
loop_
_entity.id
_entity.type
_entity.pdbx_description
1 polymer ?
#
loop_
_entity_poly.entity_id
_entity_poly.type
_entity_poly.pdbx_seq_one_letter_code
_entity_poly.pdbx_strand_id
1 'polypeptide(L)'
;MDFGRIGMGTEDFTGGSRRRRPRGASWRAATAIVLLTALCLAPALATRAEEVALRVWPNPDFGRMVFDWRQPVGHRAEIEDNRLLLRFDRAIEAPLERITQGLGRYVRSVQRADGDRTLVFELSQPSSVRSQANGNAVIVDIVPGRPAVAQQQAGGSPAASEPGSSAALPVRVGRHSGFTRMVFDWRQPVEYTINQSGGEATIRFNRAARIDSGALVSDLPDELRPVRTSGDERSSSLTFSTPPGARLRNFRSGTGVVLDVLPGAAASADAPAATPSRASPGQAAPGPANPGQAMTGQGAAQPGSAPASGPTRITPPGAPAAGPAAGQPPATQQRPAALPGAVPRPGQAAPPQASRAGQPPSAQGQPAAGQQAPGAQAQGQGQAQAQAQAQAQAQAQPATPPSDQPPGRPVFAQRQPTELPEGAPLPVDVASNADTVSIRFGWPDGTAAAVFRRGAYLWIAFDKPIRLGLDKLGGADRRVLSAPEQIPVSNGTVMRANVLPGISPRIWRDGEAWVVDLRPQEIRPEVALQIEVQPVSPQGPRIFVPAESIGEPITVADPDIGDELVIVPLGLIGRGIDGQRDYAQFTVLASEQGVAVKPKADDVEVRVLSDGIAITSDRGLFISRSVQPADRPGEGIGGSGLAPRALVDGKPVGRIFDIEQWRRGDGRDFLRAKQELQLRVTEATALSRSPPRLDLARFYFANGLAPEALGLLSTIEVEDPELAAKAENRALRGAAKFAMRRHEEAREDLADPGLNGIKEASLWRGAVEAALGRWNEASEHFARAGEVPDHYPRNYKTEIALLGAEAAIRVANPRGAAGYLDVVATSDPSPSDRARASYFRARVLIAATELEPGVDILRGLARGPDRWSRVRSELAIIDVDLERKRLSRTEAIERIEALRFTWRGDDIEFDTLYRLGQLYMQEGDYRQGLNAIRQAVTYYPNNQQSRSAGRDLTDAFARLYIDGAADQMTPLAALALYEDFRELTPVGERGDEIIKRLADRLVAVDLLDRAASLLDRQIKFRLQGVEKARVGARLAVIRLLDRKPEAALAAIDESDATNAPQPIRFERGQLRARALFELSRIDEAIKTLEPDNTKEGDQLRAEILWRSQRWAQASRVFERLVGPEDPGTGPLEDARSRLVLNLAVSLSLSNDVPRLTALRQRYATAMDKGPFRDAFRLITQRVGGEISDFSTLVARFRDLDQLQSFMTKYREKLNTTQLSAIN
;
A
#
# COMPACT_ATOMS: atom_id res chain seq x y z
N MET A 1 22.69 1.51 -61.07
CA MET A 1 23.89 0.69 -60.78
C MET A 1 23.49 -0.45 -59.86
N ASP A 2 23.47 -1.72 -60.30
CA ASP A 2 22.57 -2.38 -61.29
C ASP A 2 22.72 -3.92 -61.09
N PHE A 3 21.81 -4.82 -61.51
CA PHE A 3 20.57 -4.75 -62.31
C PHE A 3 19.33 -4.98 -61.40
N GLY A 4 18.08 -5.32 -61.77
CA GLY A 4 17.44 -5.86 -62.99
C GLY A 4 17.33 -7.40 -62.98
N ARG A 5 16.36 -8.06 -63.66
CA ARG A 5 15.38 -7.59 -64.67
C ARG A 5 14.19 -8.58 -64.79
N ILE A 6 13.15 -8.21 -65.56
CA ILE A 6 11.98 -9.03 -66.02
C ILE A 6 10.83 -9.20 -64.98
N GLY A 7 9.54 -8.99 -65.29
CA GLY A 7 8.94 -8.23 -66.41
C GLY A 7 7.58 -8.76 -66.94
N MET A 8 6.50 -7.97 -66.80
CA MET A 8 5.16 -8.11 -67.46
C MET A 8 4.33 -9.35 -67.01
N GLY A 9 3.00 -9.47 -67.17
CA GLY A 9 1.95 -8.79 -67.97
C GLY A 9 1.23 -9.84 -68.86
N THR A 10 -0.07 -9.83 -69.18
CA THR A 10 -1.16 -8.83 -69.13
C THR A 10 -2.58 -9.51 -69.15
N GLU A 11 -3.67 -8.71 -69.07
CA GLU A 11 -5.05 -8.96 -69.59
C GLU A 11 -5.95 -10.09 -69.01
N ASP A 12 -7.28 -10.15 -69.27
CA ASP A 12 -8.37 -9.15 -69.08
C ASP A 12 -9.82 -9.79 -69.18
N PHE A 13 -10.88 -8.99 -68.99
CA PHE A 13 -12.27 -9.08 -69.52
C PHE A 13 -13.33 -10.14 -69.05
N THR A 14 -14.39 -9.66 -68.35
CA THR A 14 -15.86 -9.97 -68.48
C THR A 14 -16.44 -11.41 -68.32
N GLY A 15 -17.73 -11.66 -68.00
CA GLY A 15 -18.84 -10.81 -67.48
C GLY A 15 -20.29 -11.37 -67.66
N GLY A 16 -21.11 -11.44 -66.60
CA GLY A 16 -22.59 -11.65 -66.62
C GLY A 16 -23.15 -13.09 -66.52
N SER A 17 -24.46 -13.39 -66.31
CA SER A 17 -25.61 -12.59 -65.80
C SER A 17 -26.90 -13.44 -65.44
N ARG A 18 -27.88 -12.82 -64.74
CA ARG A 18 -29.37 -13.10 -64.69
C ARG A 18 -30.02 -14.25 -63.85
N ARG A 19 -30.66 -13.83 -62.73
CA ARG A 19 -32.07 -14.06 -62.22
C ARG A 19 -32.87 -15.37 -62.52
N ARG A 20 -33.50 -15.96 -61.47
CA ARG A 20 -34.99 -16.06 -61.27
C ARG A 20 -35.43 -16.67 -59.89
N ARG A 21 -36.74 -16.58 -59.58
CA ARG A 21 -37.58 -17.15 -58.47
C ARG A 21 -38.86 -17.76 -59.14
N PRO A 22 -39.80 -18.54 -58.52
CA PRO A 22 -40.31 -18.50 -57.12
C PRO A 22 -40.81 -19.84 -56.48
N ARG A 23 -41.59 -19.72 -55.37
CA ARG A 23 -42.69 -20.57 -54.76
C ARG A 23 -43.06 -21.93 -55.40
N GLY A 24 -43.53 -22.98 -54.69
CA GLY A 24 -43.75 -23.20 -53.24
C GLY A 24 -44.78 -24.34 -52.92
N ALA A 25 -44.94 -24.70 -51.63
CA ALA A 25 -46.05 -25.49 -50.99
C ALA A 25 -46.21 -27.04 -51.22
N SER A 26 -45.84 -27.82 -50.18
CA SER A 26 -46.53 -28.98 -49.54
C SER A 26 -47.26 -30.09 -50.33
N TRP A 27 -46.91 -31.37 -50.06
CA TRP A 27 -47.82 -32.33 -49.35
C TRP A 27 -47.10 -33.56 -48.75
N ARG A 28 -47.86 -34.55 -48.24
CA ARG A 28 -47.47 -35.55 -47.24
C ARG A 28 -46.94 -36.90 -47.78
N ALA A 29 -46.07 -37.52 -46.97
CA ALA A 29 -45.97 -38.96 -46.67
C ALA A 29 -45.90 -40.00 -47.82
N ALA A 30 -44.68 -40.39 -48.20
CA ALA A 30 -44.41 -41.65 -48.93
C ALA A 30 -42.96 -42.14 -48.70
N THR A 31 -42.60 -42.55 -47.47
CA THR A 31 -41.22 -43.02 -47.17
C THR A 31 -41.10 -44.01 -46.00
N ALA A 32 -42.18 -44.73 -45.67
CA ALA A 32 -42.27 -45.56 -44.45
C ALA A 32 -41.64 -46.97 -44.54
N ILE A 33 -41.07 -47.38 -45.68
CA ILE A 33 -40.63 -48.77 -45.92
C ILE A 33 -39.13 -48.90 -46.22
N VAL A 34 -38.42 -47.82 -46.59
CA VAL A 34 -36.96 -47.85 -46.88
C VAL A 34 -36.10 -47.57 -45.62
N LEU A 35 -36.66 -46.89 -44.61
CA LEU A 35 -35.95 -46.53 -43.38
C LEU A 35 -35.82 -47.66 -42.35
N LEU A 36 -36.44 -48.83 -42.60
CA LEU A 36 -36.43 -49.98 -41.68
C LEU A 36 -35.47 -51.11 -42.10
N THR A 37 -34.93 -51.08 -43.32
CA THR A 37 -33.87 -52.00 -43.79
C THR A 37 -32.49 -51.35 -43.84
N ALA A 38 -32.40 -50.02 -43.76
CA ALA A 38 -31.16 -49.30 -43.46
C ALA A 38 -30.71 -49.43 -41.97
N LEU A 39 -31.38 -50.28 -41.18
CA LEU A 39 -31.18 -50.47 -39.74
C LEU A 39 -30.57 -51.85 -39.40
N CYS A 40 -29.69 -52.40 -40.24
CA CYS A 40 -29.03 -53.69 -39.99
C CYS A 40 -27.52 -53.78 -40.34
N LEU A 41 -26.97 -52.89 -41.18
CA LEU A 41 -25.53 -52.85 -41.44
C LEU A 41 -24.99 -51.41 -41.47
N ALA A 42 -24.66 -50.91 -40.28
CA ALA A 42 -23.54 -49.99 -40.11
C ALA A 42 -22.47 -50.75 -39.30
N PRO A 43 -21.23 -50.90 -39.79
CA PRO A 43 -20.17 -51.50 -38.99
C PRO A 43 -19.93 -50.64 -37.75
N ALA A 44 -19.65 -51.27 -36.61
CA ALA A 44 -19.20 -50.54 -35.44
C ALA A 44 -17.93 -49.76 -35.80
N LEU A 45 -18.02 -48.42 -35.79
CA LEU A 45 -16.86 -47.55 -35.85
C LEU A 45 -16.10 -47.70 -34.54
N ALA A 46 -15.30 -48.77 -34.45
CA ALA A 46 -14.29 -48.94 -33.42
C ALA A 46 -13.44 -47.66 -33.43
N THR A 47 -13.52 -46.90 -32.34
CA THR A 47 -12.72 -45.68 -32.16
C THR A 47 -11.26 -46.12 -32.03
N ARG A 48 -10.56 -46.24 -33.17
CA ARG A 48 -9.15 -46.59 -33.23
C ARG A 48 -8.41 -45.68 -32.25
N ALA A 49 -7.66 -46.30 -31.34
CA ALA A 49 -6.96 -45.57 -30.29
C ALA A 49 -6.03 -44.51 -30.91
N GLU A 50 -5.92 -43.36 -30.26
CA GLU A 50 -5.04 -42.30 -30.76
C GLU A 50 -3.60 -42.63 -30.40
N GLU A 51 -2.71 -42.58 -31.39
CA GLU A 51 -1.28 -42.72 -31.16
C GLU A 51 -0.75 -41.47 -30.45
N VAL A 52 -0.42 -41.63 -29.16
CA VAL A 52 -0.06 -40.56 -28.22
C VAL A 52 1.42 -40.67 -27.88
N ALA A 53 2.14 -39.57 -28.08
CA ALA A 53 3.56 -39.53 -27.74
C ALA A 53 3.73 -39.49 -26.21
N LEU A 54 4.57 -40.38 -25.70
CA LEU A 54 4.75 -40.62 -24.27
C LEU A 54 6.19 -40.30 -23.85
N ARG A 55 6.34 -39.30 -22.98
CA ARG A 55 7.60 -38.83 -22.42
C ARG A 55 7.60 -39.03 -20.90
N VAL A 56 8.76 -39.41 -20.36
CA VAL A 56 8.90 -39.92 -19.00
C VAL A 56 10.15 -39.33 -18.38
N TRP A 57 10.04 -38.79 -17.15
CA TRP A 57 11.15 -38.14 -16.44
C TRP A 57 11.24 -38.65 -14.99
N PRO A 58 12.24 -39.47 -14.64
CA PRO A 58 12.57 -39.76 -13.25
C PRO A 58 13.22 -38.54 -12.57
N ASN A 59 12.76 -38.24 -11.36
CA ASN A 59 13.37 -37.31 -10.42
C ASN A 59 13.50 -38.01 -9.04
N PRO A 60 14.40 -37.60 -8.13
CA PRO A 60 14.51 -38.20 -6.80
C PRO A 60 13.27 -38.07 -5.89
N ASP A 61 12.41 -37.07 -6.11
CA ASP A 61 11.25 -36.79 -5.26
C ASP A 61 9.91 -37.15 -5.90
N PHE A 62 9.87 -37.31 -7.23
CA PHE A 62 8.66 -37.71 -7.97
C PHE A 62 8.98 -38.38 -9.31
N GLY A 63 8.03 -39.15 -9.83
CA GLY A 63 8.05 -39.67 -11.20
C GLY A 63 7.06 -38.94 -12.09
N ARG A 64 7.52 -38.32 -13.18
CA ARG A 64 6.66 -37.58 -14.13
C ARG A 64 6.43 -38.37 -15.42
N MET A 65 5.17 -38.44 -15.83
CA MET A 65 4.71 -38.95 -17.11
C MET A 65 4.01 -37.82 -17.88
N VAL A 66 4.24 -37.73 -19.19
CA VAL A 66 3.58 -36.77 -20.07
C VAL A 66 3.06 -37.48 -21.32
N PHE A 67 1.77 -37.31 -21.57
CA PHE A 67 1.02 -37.86 -22.69
C PHE A 67 0.64 -36.73 -23.64
N ASP A 68 1.31 -36.62 -24.78
CA ASP A 68 1.11 -35.56 -25.77
C ASP A 68 0.12 -36.00 -26.85
N TRP A 69 -1.11 -35.46 -26.81
CA TRP A 69 -2.19 -35.78 -27.76
C TRP A 69 -2.21 -34.79 -28.95
N ARG A 70 -2.91 -35.15 -30.04
CA ARG A 70 -3.07 -34.28 -31.21
C ARG A 70 -4.12 -33.18 -31.01
N GLN A 71 -5.04 -33.38 -30.06
CA GLN A 71 -6.03 -32.42 -29.58
C GLN A 71 -6.24 -32.60 -28.07
N PRO A 72 -6.76 -31.61 -27.32
CA PRO A 72 -7.01 -31.74 -25.89
C PRO A 72 -7.91 -32.93 -25.53
N VAL A 73 -7.72 -33.49 -24.33
CA VAL A 73 -8.51 -34.61 -23.83
C VAL A 73 -8.82 -34.40 -22.34
N GLY A 74 -10.05 -34.70 -21.91
CA GLY A 74 -10.35 -34.81 -20.49
C GLY A 74 -9.69 -36.06 -19.92
N HIS A 75 -9.24 -35.96 -18.67
CA HIS A 75 -8.59 -37.04 -17.96
C HIS A 75 -8.92 -36.97 -16.47
N ARG A 76 -8.74 -38.09 -15.77
CA ARG A 76 -8.87 -38.22 -14.32
C ARG A 76 -7.81 -39.19 -13.82
N ALA A 77 -7.13 -38.81 -12.74
CA ALA A 77 -6.06 -39.59 -12.13
C ALA A 77 -6.34 -39.75 -10.63
N GLU A 78 -6.68 -40.95 -10.19
CA GLU A 78 -7.07 -41.27 -8.82
C GLU A 78 -6.29 -42.52 -8.35
N ILE A 79 -5.96 -42.62 -7.06
CA ILE A 79 -5.24 -43.78 -6.48
C ILE A 79 -6.18 -44.54 -5.56
N GLU A 80 -6.36 -45.83 -5.85
CA GLU A 80 -7.14 -46.79 -5.07
C GLU A 80 -6.29 -48.05 -4.83
N ASP A 81 -6.27 -48.58 -3.61
CA ASP A 81 -5.50 -49.78 -3.22
C ASP A 81 -4.03 -49.80 -3.70
N ASN A 82 -3.32 -48.68 -3.58
CA ASN A 82 -1.93 -48.51 -4.07
C ASN A 82 -1.75 -48.77 -5.59
N ARG A 83 -2.83 -48.59 -6.36
CA ARG A 83 -2.81 -48.56 -7.83
C ARG A 83 -3.28 -47.19 -8.30
N LEU A 84 -2.62 -46.63 -9.30
CA LEU A 84 -3.08 -45.41 -9.97
C LEU A 84 -3.99 -45.80 -11.14
N LEU A 85 -5.20 -45.27 -11.16
CA LEU A 85 -6.12 -45.35 -12.29
C LEU A 85 -6.10 -44.00 -13.02
N LEU A 86 -5.63 -44.01 -14.27
CA LEU A 86 -5.60 -42.85 -15.16
C LEU A 86 -6.58 -43.08 -16.31
N ARG A 87 -7.74 -42.44 -16.24
CA ARG A 87 -8.80 -42.53 -17.26
C ARG A 87 -8.72 -41.32 -18.20
N PHE A 88 -8.85 -41.57 -19.49
CA PHE A 88 -9.00 -40.57 -20.55
C PHE A 88 -10.38 -40.68 -21.21
N ASP A 89 -10.92 -39.57 -21.73
CA ASP A 89 -12.20 -39.58 -22.46
C ASP A 89 -12.12 -40.33 -23.80
N ARG A 90 -10.91 -40.50 -24.34
CA ARG A 90 -10.58 -41.11 -25.64
C ARG A 90 -9.54 -42.22 -25.45
N ALA A 91 -9.53 -43.23 -26.32
CA ALA A 91 -8.65 -44.39 -26.18
C ALA A 91 -7.20 -44.06 -26.58
N ILE A 92 -6.22 -44.61 -25.84
CA ILE A 92 -4.80 -44.27 -25.93
C ILE A 92 -3.91 -45.44 -26.41
N GLU A 93 -3.23 -45.23 -27.54
CA GLU A 93 -2.18 -46.11 -28.05
C GLU A 93 -0.82 -45.44 -27.80
N ALA A 94 -0.07 -45.94 -26.82
CA ALA A 94 1.22 -45.37 -26.39
C ALA A 94 2.18 -46.47 -25.90
N PRO A 95 3.51 -46.31 -26.06
CA PRO A 95 4.52 -47.31 -25.66
C PRO A 95 4.75 -47.30 -24.13
N LEU A 96 3.90 -48.02 -23.40
CA LEU A 96 3.83 -48.01 -21.93
C LEU A 96 5.07 -48.60 -21.26
N GLU A 97 5.86 -49.40 -21.97
CA GLU A 97 7.10 -50.01 -21.53
C GLU A 97 8.14 -48.96 -21.11
N ARG A 98 8.05 -47.75 -21.70
CA ARG A 98 8.89 -46.60 -21.33
C ARG A 98 8.61 -46.09 -19.92
N ILE A 99 7.42 -46.32 -19.37
CA ILE A 99 7.05 -45.89 -18.01
C ILE A 99 7.69 -46.83 -16.98
N THR A 100 7.60 -48.15 -17.16
CA THR A 100 8.23 -49.11 -16.23
C THR A 100 9.76 -49.06 -16.31
N GLN A 101 10.33 -48.85 -17.51
CA GLN A 101 11.77 -48.62 -17.67
C GLN A 101 12.21 -47.28 -17.06
N GLY A 102 11.45 -46.19 -17.27
CA GLY A 102 11.82 -44.84 -16.82
C GLY A 102 11.50 -44.54 -15.35
N LEU A 103 10.48 -45.16 -14.77
CA LEU A 103 9.96 -44.86 -13.42
C LEU A 103 9.83 -46.10 -12.50
N GLY A 104 10.64 -47.15 -12.68
CA GLY A 104 10.56 -48.38 -11.87
C GLY A 104 10.53 -48.19 -10.33
N ARG A 105 11.10 -47.09 -9.81
CA ARG A 105 11.04 -46.67 -8.39
C ARG A 105 9.65 -46.24 -7.92
N TYR A 106 8.75 -45.89 -8.84
CA TYR A 106 7.40 -45.37 -8.58
C TYR A 106 6.31 -46.29 -9.16
N VAL A 107 6.56 -46.89 -10.33
CA VAL A 107 5.62 -47.76 -11.06
C VAL A 107 6.26 -49.14 -11.27
N ARG A 108 5.61 -50.18 -10.76
CA ARG A 108 6.04 -51.58 -10.87
C ARG A 108 5.55 -52.23 -12.16
N SER A 109 4.31 -51.97 -12.54
CA SER A 109 3.70 -52.46 -13.77
C SER A 109 2.64 -51.48 -14.28
N VAL A 110 2.26 -51.60 -15.54
CA VAL A 110 1.18 -50.82 -16.16
C VAL A 110 0.41 -51.68 -17.15
N GLN A 111 -0.92 -51.58 -17.15
CA GLN A 111 -1.82 -52.32 -18.04
C GLN A 111 -2.91 -51.39 -18.58
N ARG A 112 -3.46 -51.72 -19.76
CA ARG A 112 -4.64 -51.02 -20.32
C ARG A 112 -5.93 -51.73 -19.88
N ALA A 113 -6.97 -50.94 -19.62
CA ALA A 113 -8.29 -51.39 -19.20
C ALA A 113 -9.39 -50.51 -19.81
N ASP A 114 -10.62 -51.02 -19.81
CA ASP A 114 -11.83 -50.35 -20.34
C ASP A 114 -11.64 -49.77 -21.75
N GLY A 115 -11.47 -50.66 -22.75
CA GLY A 115 -11.39 -50.28 -24.16
C GLY A 115 -10.23 -49.33 -24.49
N ASP A 116 -9.06 -49.56 -23.87
CA ASP A 116 -7.86 -48.73 -23.94
C ASP A 116 -8.06 -47.27 -23.51
N ARG A 117 -9.11 -46.96 -22.73
CA ARG A 117 -9.35 -45.62 -22.16
C ARG A 117 -8.80 -45.42 -20.75
N THR A 118 -8.48 -46.50 -20.05
CA THR A 118 -7.91 -46.45 -18.69
C THR A 118 -6.54 -47.11 -18.67
N LEU A 119 -5.55 -46.41 -18.13
CA LEU A 119 -4.25 -46.99 -17.76
C LEU A 119 -4.26 -47.27 -16.25
N VAL A 120 -3.97 -48.51 -15.86
CA VAL A 120 -3.87 -48.93 -14.46
C VAL A 120 -2.40 -49.21 -14.17
N PHE A 121 -1.83 -48.52 -13.19
CA PHE A 121 -0.44 -48.64 -12.77
C PHE A 121 -0.36 -49.25 -11.36
N GLU A 122 0.43 -50.30 -11.18
CA GLU A 122 0.80 -50.77 -9.84
C GLU A 122 1.93 -49.90 -9.29
N LEU A 123 1.74 -49.29 -8.12
CA LEU A 123 2.72 -48.37 -7.55
C LEU A 123 3.72 -49.13 -6.67
N SER A 124 5.01 -48.85 -6.87
CA SER A 124 6.10 -49.54 -6.15
C SER A 124 6.14 -49.23 -4.65
N GLN A 125 5.44 -48.18 -4.21
CA GLN A 125 5.33 -47.72 -2.83
C GLN A 125 4.10 -46.81 -2.65
N PRO A 126 3.51 -46.71 -1.44
CA PRO A 126 2.41 -45.77 -1.16
C PRO A 126 2.76 -44.36 -1.64
N SER A 127 1.93 -43.82 -2.53
CA SER A 127 2.20 -42.56 -3.24
C SER A 127 0.92 -41.74 -3.41
N SER A 128 1.10 -40.45 -3.69
CA SER A 128 0.04 -39.54 -4.12
C SER A 128 0.21 -39.20 -5.60
N VAL A 129 -0.89 -38.96 -6.32
CA VAL A 129 -0.87 -38.50 -7.72
C VAL A 129 -1.27 -37.04 -7.82
N ARG A 130 -0.72 -36.35 -8.81
CA ARG A 130 -1.19 -35.04 -9.29
C ARG A 130 -1.30 -35.13 -10.81
N SER A 131 -2.40 -34.69 -11.40
CA SER A 131 -2.52 -34.58 -12.86
C SER A 131 -2.99 -33.20 -13.29
N GLN A 132 -2.56 -32.76 -14.47
CA GLN A 132 -2.94 -31.50 -15.08
C GLN A 132 -2.88 -31.58 -16.61
N ALA A 133 -3.79 -30.88 -17.28
CA ALA A 133 -3.73 -30.67 -18.72
C ALA A 133 -3.01 -29.35 -19.04
N ASN A 134 -2.14 -29.35 -20.04
CA ASN A 134 -1.43 -28.18 -20.55
C ASN A 134 -1.50 -28.18 -22.08
N GLY A 135 -2.45 -27.43 -22.65
CA GLY A 135 -2.79 -27.52 -24.07
C GLY A 135 -3.28 -28.92 -24.42
N ASN A 136 -2.57 -29.61 -25.32
CA ASN A 136 -2.87 -30.99 -25.72
C ASN A 136 -2.12 -32.05 -24.88
N ALA A 137 -1.22 -31.64 -23.97
CA ALA A 137 -0.45 -32.55 -23.14
C ALA A 137 -1.14 -32.81 -21.79
N VAL A 138 -1.19 -34.07 -21.35
CA VAL A 138 -1.60 -34.45 -19.99
C VAL A 138 -0.35 -34.84 -19.21
N ILE A 139 -0.08 -34.12 -18.12
CA ILE A 139 1.06 -34.32 -17.23
C ILE A 139 0.57 -35.00 -15.96
N VAL A 140 1.23 -36.08 -15.53
CA VAL A 140 0.90 -36.87 -14.34
C VAL A 140 2.16 -37.08 -13.51
N ASP A 141 2.15 -36.63 -12.27
CA ASP A 141 3.24 -36.76 -11.30
C ASP A 141 2.85 -37.73 -10.17
N ILE A 142 3.73 -38.70 -9.90
CA ILE A 142 3.60 -39.65 -8.78
C ILE A 142 4.64 -39.29 -7.71
N VAL A 143 4.18 -38.98 -6.49
CA VAL A 143 5.01 -38.50 -5.37
C VAL A 143 4.90 -39.47 -4.19
N PRO A 144 6.01 -40.05 -3.67
CA PRO A 144 5.97 -40.98 -2.54
C PRO A 144 5.36 -40.37 -1.27
N GLY A 145 4.54 -41.16 -0.57
CA GLY A 145 4.09 -40.86 0.77
C GLY A 145 5.15 -41.21 1.81
N ARG A 146 5.24 -40.43 2.89
CA ARG A 146 6.03 -40.82 4.07
C ARG A 146 5.27 -41.93 4.84
N PRO A 147 5.93 -42.99 5.33
CA PRO A 147 5.29 -43.98 6.18
C PRO A 147 4.84 -43.34 7.50
N ALA A 148 3.64 -43.69 7.96
CA ALA A 148 3.11 -43.21 9.23
C ALA A 148 3.72 -44.00 10.40
N VAL A 149 4.30 -43.29 11.37
CA VAL A 149 4.70 -43.88 12.66
C VAL A 149 3.48 -43.85 13.59
N ALA A 150 3.16 -44.99 14.20
CA ALA A 150 1.95 -45.14 15.01
C ALA A 150 1.99 -44.31 16.30
N GLN A 151 0.88 -43.64 16.62
CA GLN A 151 0.68 -43.00 17.93
C GLN A 151 0.02 -43.99 18.90
N GLN A 152 0.61 -44.15 20.08
CA GLN A 152 0.02 -44.94 21.17
C GLN A 152 -1.12 -44.17 21.85
N GLN A 153 -2.10 -44.93 22.35
CA GLN A 153 -3.35 -44.38 22.88
C GLN A 153 -3.23 -43.91 24.33
N ALA A 154 -3.44 -42.61 24.52
CA ALA A 154 -4.10 -42.07 25.71
C ALA A 154 -5.00 -40.90 25.22
N GLY A 155 -6.20 -40.68 25.74
CA GLY A 155 -6.84 -41.36 26.86
C GLY A 155 -7.71 -40.40 27.69
N GLY A 156 -8.36 -39.42 27.04
CA GLY A 156 -9.14 -38.41 27.72
C GLY A 156 -9.88 -37.49 26.75
N SER A 157 -11.17 -37.27 27.02
CA SER A 157 -12.04 -36.30 26.34
C SER A 157 -13.36 -36.18 27.12
N PRO A 158 -13.99 -35.00 27.21
CA PRO A 158 -13.48 -33.65 27.04
C PRO A 158 -13.60 -32.80 28.33
N ALA A 159 -12.71 -31.83 28.52
CA ALA A 159 -12.88 -30.75 29.49
C ALA A 159 -13.10 -29.42 28.74
N ALA A 160 -14.11 -28.65 29.13
CA ALA A 160 -14.40 -27.36 28.51
C ALA A 160 -13.44 -26.27 29.03
N SER A 161 -13.12 -25.30 28.17
CA SER A 161 -12.42 -24.06 28.52
C SER A 161 -12.86 -22.95 27.54
N GLU A 162 -12.77 -21.71 27.98
CA GLU A 162 -13.66 -20.64 27.50
C GLU A 162 -13.27 -19.98 26.16
N PRO A 163 -14.24 -19.38 25.44
CA PRO A 163 -13.98 -18.66 24.19
C PRO A 163 -13.41 -17.26 24.46
N GLY A 164 -12.12 -17.04 24.19
CA GLY A 164 -11.50 -15.73 24.47
C GLY A 164 -10.19 -15.37 23.74
N SER A 165 -9.70 -16.17 22.79
CA SER A 165 -8.44 -15.86 22.07
C SER A 165 -8.51 -16.24 20.59
N SER A 166 -8.41 -15.26 19.70
CA SER A 166 -8.28 -15.48 18.27
C SER A 166 -6.89 -16.05 17.95
N ALA A 167 -6.85 -17.33 17.56
CA ALA A 167 -5.60 -18.00 17.20
C ALA A 167 -4.91 -17.28 16.03
N ALA A 168 -3.58 -17.26 16.02
CA ALA A 168 -2.82 -16.73 14.89
C ALA A 168 -3.08 -17.57 13.64
N LEU A 169 -3.29 -16.91 12.50
CA LEU A 169 -3.42 -17.53 11.19
C LEU A 169 -2.07 -17.47 10.47
N PRO A 170 -1.38 -18.59 10.25
CA PRO A 170 -0.15 -18.59 9.45
C PRO A 170 -0.49 -18.25 8.00
N VAL A 171 0.23 -17.30 7.42
CA VAL A 171 0.14 -16.96 6.01
C VAL A 171 1.52 -17.14 5.38
N ARG A 172 1.62 -18.01 4.38
CA ARG A 172 2.87 -18.26 3.63
C ARG A 172 2.83 -17.53 2.31
N VAL A 173 3.94 -16.91 1.89
CA VAL A 173 4.04 -16.28 0.56
C VAL A 173 5.07 -17.02 -0.28
N GLY A 174 4.69 -17.41 -1.50
CA GLY A 174 5.56 -18.02 -2.50
C GLY A 174 5.65 -17.14 -3.74
N ARG A 175 6.85 -16.66 -4.07
CA ARG A 175 7.09 -15.92 -5.32
C ARG A 175 7.35 -16.92 -6.45
N HIS A 176 6.62 -16.80 -7.56
CA HIS A 176 6.74 -17.68 -8.73
C HIS A 176 6.90 -16.85 -10.01
N SER A 177 7.44 -17.46 -11.06
CA SER A 177 7.59 -16.81 -12.37
C SER A 177 6.22 -16.43 -12.95
N GLY A 178 5.87 -15.14 -12.84
CA GLY A 178 4.61 -14.59 -13.33
C GLY A 178 3.42 -14.61 -12.35
N PHE A 179 3.61 -14.98 -11.08
CA PHE A 179 2.61 -14.74 -10.01
C PHE A 179 3.17 -14.85 -8.59
N THR A 180 2.57 -14.15 -7.64
CA THR A 180 2.83 -14.34 -6.20
C THR A 180 1.68 -15.09 -5.55
N ARG A 181 1.98 -16.17 -4.83
CA ARG A 181 1.01 -17.01 -4.12
C ARG A 181 1.01 -16.67 -2.63
N MET A 182 -0.18 -16.53 -2.05
CA MET A 182 -0.42 -16.43 -0.61
C MET A 182 -1.21 -17.68 -0.17
N VAL A 183 -0.84 -18.30 0.96
CA VAL A 183 -1.51 -19.49 1.50
C VAL A 183 -1.86 -19.25 2.96
N PHE A 184 -3.15 -19.28 3.29
CA PHE A 184 -3.70 -19.06 4.64
C PHE A 184 -4.01 -20.42 5.29
N ASP A 185 -3.22 -20.83 6.27
CA ASP A 185 -3.27 -22.18 6.86
C ASP A 185 -4.30 -22.28 8.00
N TRP A 186 -5.56 -22.52 7.66
CA TRP A 186 -6.62 -22.75 8.65
C TRP A 186 -6.59 -24.18 9.23
N ARG A 187 -6.92 -24.32 10.52
CA ARG A 187 -7.03 -25.63 11.21
C ARG A 187 -8.28 -26.44 10.84
N GLN A 188 -9.25 -25.81 10.17
CA GLN A 188 -10.50 -26.38 9.68
C GLN A 188 -10.89 -25.61 8.40
N PRO A 189 -11.73 -26.16 7.51
CA PRO A 189 -12.25 -25.40 6.37
C PRO A 189 -12.98 -24.13 6.82
N VAL A 190 -12.77 -23.03 6.10
CA VAL A 190 -13.38 -21.71 6.37
C VAL A 190 -14.04 -21.18 5.10
N GLU A 191 -15.11 -20.41 5.24
CA GLU A 191 -15.68 -19.68 4.11
C GLU A 191 -14.96 -18.34 3.95
N TYR A 192 -14.68 -17.97 2.70
CA TYR A 192 -13.98 -16.73 2.38
C TYR A 192 -14.58 -16.05 1.15
N THR A 193 -14.46 -14.73 1.12
CA THR A 193 -14.78 -13.89 -0.04
C THR A 193 -13.55 -13.06 -0.42
N ILE A 194 -13.40 -12.77 -1.71
CA ILE A 194 -12.33 -11.93 -2.25
C ILE A 194 -12.97 -10.83 -3.09
N ASN A 195 -12.47 -9.60 -2.93
CA ASN A 195 -12.88 -8.43 -3.70
C ASN A 195 -11.63 -7.66 -4.15
N GLN A 196 -11.62 -7.11 -5.36
CA GLN A 196 -10.47 -6.42 -5.95
C GLN A 196 -10.90 -5.11 -6.60
N SER A 197 -10.23 -4.00 -6.25
CA SER A 197 -10.68 -2.66 -6.61
C SER A 197 -9.64 -1.58 -6.38
N GLY A 198 -9.54 -0.61 -7.28
CA GLY A 198 -8.77 0.63 -7.04
C GLY A 198 -7.25 0.43 -6.85
N GLY A 199 -6.71 -0.75 -7.20
CA GLY A 199 -5.32 -1.10 -6.91
C GLY A 199 -5.10 -1.80 -5.56
N GLU A 200 -6.15 -2.12 -4.80
CA GLU A 200 -6.08 -2.96 -3.60
C GLU A 200 -7.00 -4.21 -3.76
N ALA A 201 -6.67 -5.30 -3.08
CA ALA A 201 -7.44 -6.53 -2.99
C ALA A 201 -7.69 -6.90 -1.54
N THR A 202 -8.91 -7.30 -1.21
CA THR A 202 -9.30 -7.73 0.14
C THR A 202 -9.83 -9.16 0.12
N ILE A 203 -9.24 -10.02 0.96
CA ILE A 203 -9.79 -11.33 1.31
C ILE A 203 -10.40 -11.27 2.72
N ARG A 204 -11.64 -11.73 2.90
CA ARG A 204 -12.34 -11.82 4.19
C ARG A 204 -12.71 -13.26 4.49
N PHE A 205 -12.49 -13.69 5.72
CA PHE A 205 -12.82 -15.02 6.25
C PHE A 205 -13.97 -14.93 7.26
N ASN A 206 -14.89 -15.90 7.25
CA ASN A 206 -16.06 -15.94 8.14
C ASN A 206 -15.76 -16.44 9.57
N ARG A 207 -14.50 -16.33 10.01
CA ARG A 207 -14.01 -16.76 11.32
C ARG A 207 -12.90 -15.81 11.78
N ALA A 208 -12.85 -15.53 13.08
CA ALA A 208 -11.80 -14.70 13.67
C ALA A 208 -10.47 -15.47 13.81
N ALA A 209 -9.39 -14.90 13.32
CA ALA A 209 -8.02 -15.35 13.53
C ALA A 209 -7.04 -14.17 13.36
N ARG A 210 -6.03 -14.07 14.22
CA ARG A 210 -5.06 -12.97 14.16
C ARG A 210 -4.10 -13.17 12.99
N ILE A 211 -4.23 -12.34 11.96
CA ILE A 211 -3.28 -12.29 10.84
C ILE A 211 -2.17 -11.31 11.21
N ASP A 212 -0.92 -11.78 11.25
CA ASP A 212 0.25 -10.95 11.49
C ASP A 212 0.58 -10.14 10.23
N SER A 213 0.39 -8.82 10.29
CA SER A 213 0.71 -7.91 9.19
C SER A 213 2.19 -7.60 9.07
N GLY A 214 2.98 -7.71 10.14
CA GLY A 214 4.42 -7.46 10.12
C GLY A 214 5.15 -8.56 9.37
N ALA A 215 4.96 -9.81 9.81
CA ALA A 215 5.54 -10.98 9.13
C ALA A 215 5.09 -11.07 7.66
N LEU A 216 3.81 -10.80 7.39
CA LEU A 216 3.26 -10.89 6.03
C LEU A 216 3.72 -9.77 5.10
N VAL A 217 4.02 -8.56 5.61
CA VAL A 217 4.67 -7.51 4.81
C VAL A 217 6.03 -7.99 4.33
N SER A 218 6.86 -8.56 5.21
CA SER A 218 8.24 -8.97 4.89
C SER A 218 8.33 -9.94 3.71
N ASP A 219 7.47 -10.95 3.64
CA ASP A 219 7.53 -11.94 2.56
C ASP A 219 6.91 -11.45 1.23
N LEU A 220 5.95 -10.52 1.27
CA LEU A 220 5.30 -9.98 0.06
C LEU A 220 6.25 -9.09 -0.76
N PRO A 221 6.18 -9.12 -2.12
CA PRO A 221 6.82 -8.12 -2.97
C PRO A 221 6.25 -6.71 -2.72
N ASP A 222 7.05 -5.67 -2.94
CA ASP A 222 6.63 -4.27 -2.76
C ASP A 222 5.44 -3.86 -3.62
N GLU A 223 5.27 -4.49 -4.77
CA GLU A 223 4.10 -4.40 -5.66
C GLU A 223 2.76 -4.72 -4.95
N LEU A 224 2.81 -5.54 -3.89
CA LEU A 224 1.66 -5.97 -3.09
C LEU A 224 1.58 -5.29 -1.71
N ARG A 225 2.51 -4.37 -1.41
CA ARG A 225 2.51 -3.53 -0.21
C ARG A 225 1.82 -2.17 -0.51
N PRO A 226 1.19 -1.50 0.48
CA PRO A 226 1.08 -1.87 1.88
C PRO A 226 0.03 -2.97 2.11
N VAL A 227 0.07 -3.54 3.31
CA VAL A 227 -0.79 -4.63 3.77
C VAL A 227 -1.50 -4.19 5.05
N ARG A 228 -2.81 -4.42 5.14
CA ARG A 228 -3.66 -4.05 6.28
C ARG A 228 -4.45 -5.27 6.71
N THR A 229 -4.30 -5.67 7.97
CA THR A 229 -5.15 -6.70 8.59
C THR A 229 -6.23 -6.03 9.44
N SER A 230 -7.41 -6.64 9.49
CA SER A 230 -8.51 -6.21 10.33
C SER A 230 -9.31 -7.43 10.80
N GLY A 231 -9.99 -7.33 11.93
CA GLY A 231 -10.76 -8.44 12.47
C GLY A 231 -11.62 -8.02 13.66
N ASP A 232 -12.74 -8.71 13.79
CA ASP A 232 -13.63 -8.67 14.95
C ASP A 232 -13.65 -10.06 15.62
N GLU A 233 -14.49 -10.26 16.64
CA GLU A 233 -14.60 -11.55 17.35
C GLU A 233 -15.13 -12.71 16.47
N ARG A 234 -15.59 -12.44 15.24
CA ARG A 234 -16.30 -13.40 14.37
C ARG A 234 -15.71 -13.52 12.97
N SER A 235 -14.93 -12.56 12.50
CA SER A 235 -14.40 -12.50 11.14
C SER A 235 -13.01 -11.84 11.09
N SER A 236 -12.26 -12.10 10.02
CA SER A 236 -10.95 -11.48 9.80
C SER A 236 -10.71 -11.21 8.33
N SER A 237 -10.06 -10.11 8.01
CA SER A 237 -9.74 -9.69 6.65
C SER A 237 -8.31 -9.23 6.49
N LEU A 238 -7.82 -9.38 5.26
CA LEU A 238 -6.54 -8.89 4.79
C LEU A 238 -6.78 -8.07 3.53
N THR A 239 -6.37 -6.80 3.54
CA THR A 239 -6.28 -5.94 2.37
C THR A 239 -4.81 -5.75 1.99
N PHE A 240 -4.47 -5.89 0.71
CA PHE A 240 -3.11 -5.74 0.18
C PHE A 240 -3.15 -5.07 -1.21
N SER A 241 -2.05 -4.48 -1.67
CA SER A 241 -2.00 -3.81 -2.98
C SER A 241 -2.00 -4.81 -4.15
N THR A 242 -2.46 -4.41 -5.34
CA THR A 242 -2.33 -5.20 -6.58
C THR A 242 -1.96 -4.29 -7.77
N PRO A 243 -0.97 -4.67 -8.61
CA PRO A 243 -0.58 -3.90 -9.78
C PRO A 243 -1.73 -3.58 -10.74
N PRO A 244 -1.65 -2.49 -11.53
CA PRO A 244 -2.65 -2.16 -12.55
C PRO A 244 -2.91 -3.33 -13.51
N GLY A 245 -4.17 -3.76 -13.60
CA GLY A 245 -4.58 -4.89 -14.45
C GLY A 245 -4.25 -6.29 -13.91
N ALA A 246 -3.69 -6.41 -12.70
CA ALA A 246 -3.40 -7.69 -12.05
C ALA A 246 -4.67 -8.53 -11.86
N ARG A 247 -4.54 -9.85 -11.99
CA ARG A 247 -5.65 -10.81 -11.87
C ARG A 247 -5.44 -11.69 -10.64
N LEU A 248 -6.51 -11.94 -9.90
CA LEU A 248 -6.51 -12.87 -8.77
C LEU A 248 -7.04 -14.24 -9.19
N ARG A 249 -6.32 -15.32 -8.87
CA ARG A 249 -6.81 -16.71 -8.92
C ARG A 249 -6.79 -17.29 -7.51
N ASN A 250 -7.89 -17.87 -7.06
CA ASN A 250 -7.99 -18.44 -5.72
C ASN A 250 -8.60 -19.85 -5.73
N PHE A 251 -8.26 -20.66 -4.73
CA PHE A 251 -8.78 -22.02 -4.53
C PHE A 251 -8.48 -22.51 -3.11
N ARG A 252 -9.14 -23.60 -2.66
CA ARG A 252 -8.83 -24.27 -1.38
C ARG A 252 -7.80 -25.37 -1.60
N SER A 253 -6.92 -25.58 -0.61
CA SER A 253 -5.93 -26.65 -0.60
C SER A 253 -5.92 -27.31 0.78
N GLY A 254 -6.60 -28.46 0.90
CA GLY A 254 -6.96 -29.04 2.19
C GLY A 254 -7.87 -28.09 2.98
N THR A 255 -7.49 -27.77 4.20
CA THR A 255 -8.14 -26.73 5.02
C THR A 255 -7.68 -25.31 4.68
N GLY A 256 -6.54 -25.15 4.00
CA GLY A 256 -5.97 -23.85 3.67
C GLY A 256 -6.63 -23.16 2.48
N VAL A 257 -6.51 -21.84 2.42
CA VAL A 257 -7.00 -21.00 1.30
C VAL A 257 -5.81 -20.45 0.54
N VAL A 258 -5.80 -20.58 -0.79
CA VAL A 258 -4.71 -20.14 -1.68
C VAL A 258 -5.18 -18.97 -2.54
N LEU A 259 -4.35 -17.94 -2.65
CA LEU A 259 -4.58 -16.72 -3.42
C LEU A 259 -3.35 -16.36 -4.25
N ASP A 260 -3.44 -16.54 -5.57
CA ASP A 260 -2.42 -16.15 -6.54
C ASP A 260 -2.73 -14.75 -7.09
N VAL A 261 -1.73 -13.87 -7.08
CA VAL A 261 -1.74 -12.54 -7.70
C VAL A 261 -0.88 -12.59 -8.95
N LEU A 262 -1.51 -12.53 -10.12
CA LEU A 262 -0.83 -12.49 -11.42
C LEU A 262 -0.67 -11.03 -11.87
N PRO A 263 0.52 -10.58 -12.35
CA PRO A 263 0.71 -9.23 -12.86
C PRO A 263 -0.24 -8.88 -14.02
N GLY A 264 -0.56 -7.60 -14.15
CA GLY A 264 -1.30 -7.09 -15.29
C GLY A 264 -0.43 -7.03 -16.55
N ALA A 265 -1.04 -7.23 -17.72
CA ALA A 265 -0.36 -7.12 -19.00
C ALA A 265 -0.11 -5.65 -19.38
N ALA A 266 0.92 -5.04 -18.77
CA ALA A 266 1.52 -3.81 -19.30
C ALA A 266 2.23 -4.13 -20.63
N ALA A 267 2.14 -3.22 -21.59
CA ALA A 267 2.66 -3.45 -22.94
C ALA A 267 4.20 -3.52 -22.95
N SER A 268 4.76 -4.72 -23.12
CA SER A 268 6.19 -4.93 -23.24
C SER A 268 6.69 -4.45 -24.61
N ALA A 269 7.24 -3.25 -24.65
CA ALA A 269 7.88 -2.69 -25.84
C ALA A 269 9.33 -3.18 -25.95
N ASP A 270 9.53 -4.42 -26.41
CA ASP A 270 10.70 -4.73 -27.25
C ASP A 270 10.55 -6.03 -28.07
N ALA A 271 10.51 -5.88 -29.39
CA ALA A 271 10.73 -6.92 -30.40
C ALA A 271 11.00 -6.23 -31.75
N PRO A 272 12.02 -6.66 -32.53
CA PRO A 272 12.55 -5.85 -33.64
C PRO A 272 11.65 -5.80 -34.89
N ALA A 273 11.85 -4.75 -35.69
CA ALA A 273 10.96 -4.37 -36.78
C ALA A 273 11.12 -5.21 -38.07
N ALA A 274 9.98 -5.50 -38.72
CA ALA A 274 9.89 -5.86 -40.13
C ALA A 274 8.54 -5.39 -40.74
N THR A 275 8.58 -4.87 -41.96
CA THR A 275 7.47 -4.26 -42.72
C THR A 275 7.69 -4.50 -44.23
N PRO A 276 6.71 -4.29 -45.13
CA PRO A 276 5.28 -3.96 -44.95
C PRO A 276 4.28 -4.77 -45.83
N SER A 277 2.97 -4.57 -45.56
CA SER A 277 1.84 -4.51 -46.52
C SER A 277 1.53 -5.68 -47.50
N ARG A 278 0.34 -6.28 -47.32
CA ARG A 278 -0.77 -6.20 -48.32
C ARG A 278 -2.13 -6.42 -47.65
N ALA A 279 -3.24 -5.96 -48.26
CA ALA A 279 -4.56 -5.96 -47.62
C ALA A 279 -5.72 -6.38 -48.54
N SER A 280 -6.72 -7.06 -47.95
CA SER A 280 -8.12 -7.24 -48.42
C SER A 280 -8.33 -8.01 -49.74
N PRO A 281 -9.58 -8.42 -50.11
CA PRO A 281 -10.89 -8.29 -49.45
C PRO A 281 -11.56 -9.66 -49.10
N GLY A 282 -12.73 -9.75 -48.45
CA GLY A 282 -13.56 -8.69 -47.84
C GLY A 282 -14.92 -9.17 -47.25
N GLN A 283 -15.54 -8.25 -46.50
CA GLN A 283 -16.94 -8.12 -46.06
C GLN A 283 -17.93 -9.30 -46.12
N ALA A 284 -18.54 -9.61 -44.95
CA ALA A 284 -20.00 -9.65 -44.81
C ALA A 284 -20.43 -9.27 -43.37
N ALA A 285 -21.34 -8.30 -43.27
CA ALA A 285 -22.09 -7.86 -42.07
C ALA A 285 -23.55 -7.57 -42.57
N PRO A 286 -24.51 -6.99 -41.80
CA PRO A 286 -24.50 -6.51 -40.42
C PRO A 286 -25.71 -7.00 -39.57
N GLY A 287 -25.91 -6.40 -38.38
CA GLY A 287 -27.04 -6.68 -37.46
C GLY A 287 -28.33 -5.89 -37.75
N PRO A 288 -29.31 -5.91 -36.83
CA PRO A 288 -30.57 -5.18 -36.93
C PRO A 288 -30.46 -3.73 -36.42
N ALA A 289 -31.32 -2.84 -36.92
CA ALA A 289 -31.39 -1.42 -36.54
C ALA A 289 -32.77 -1.05 -35.98
N ASN A 290 -32.84 0.08 -35.27
CA ASN A 290 -34.10 0.72 -34.88
C ASN A 290 -34.54 1.71 -35.99
N PRO A 291 -35.85 1.84 -36.33
CA PRO A 291 -36.29 2.54 -37.55
C PRO A 291 -36.75 4.00 -37.38
N GLY A 292 -36.67 4.77 -38.48
CA GLY A 292 -37.42 6.01 -38.74
C GLY A 292 -36.67 7.32 -38.42
N GLN A 293 -36.40 8.24 -39.33
CA GLN A 293 -37.00 8.58 -40.63
C GLN A 293 -35.95 9.27 -41.55
N ALA A 294 -36.34 9.70 -42.74
CA ALA A 294 -35.47 10.37 -43.71
C ALA A 294 -36.19 11.55 -44.40
N MET A 295 -35.43 12.48 -44.99
CA MET A 295 -35.48 12.78 -46.44
C MET A 295 -34.45 13.85 -46.87
N THR A 296 -33.88 13.64 -48.07
CA THR A 296 -33.35 14.61 -49.08
C THR A 296 -32.60 15.90 -48.64
N GLY A 297 -31.43 16.24 -49.19
CA GLY A 297 -30.54 15.55 -50.13
C GLY A 297 -29.76 16.50 -51.07
N GLN A 298 -28.60 16.05 -51.59
CA GLN A 298 -27.76 16.70 -52.65
C GLN A 298 -27.20 18.10 -52.30
N GLY A 299 -25.96 18.52 -52.58
CA GLY A 299 -25.07 18.30 -53.72
C GLY A 299 -24.89 19.65 -54.47
N ALA A 300 -23.71 20.11 -54.91
CA ALA A 300 -22.37 19.51 -54.93
C ALA A 300 -21.25 20.57 -55.20
N ALA A 301 -19.99 20.11 -55.22
CA ALA A 301 -18.83 20.62 -55.97
C ALA A 301 -18.02 21.87 -55.49
N GLN A 302 -16.70 21.77 -55.68
CA GLN A 302 -15.68 22.83 -55.77
C GLN A 302 -15.20 22.93 -57.24
N PRO A 303 -14.42 23.95 -57.67
CA PRO A 303 -12.94 23.78 -57.67
C PRO A 303 -12.04 25.05 -57.64
N GLY A 304 -10.77 24.91 -57.22
CA GLY A 304 -9.65 25.83 -57.53
C GLY A 304 -9.58 27.16 -56.77
N SER A 305 -8.44 27.85 -56.61
CA SER A 305 -7.03 27.56 -56.95
C SER A 305 -6.07 28.31 -56.00
N ALA A 306 -4.79 27.91 -55.95
CA ALA A 306 -3.71 28.53 -55.15
C ALA A 306 -2.95 29.64 -55.96
N PRO A 307 -1.90 30.35 -55.47
CA PRO A 307 -1.14 30.15 -54.21
C PRO A 307 -0.63 31.39 -53.41
N ALA A 308 -0.08 31.09 -52.23
CA ALA A 308 1.07 31.73 -51.55
C ALA A 308 1.17 33.27 -51.37
N SER A 309 0.96 33.71 -50.12
CA SER A 309 1.87 34.63 -49.38
C SER A 309 1.49 34.71 -47.89
N GLY A 310 2.45 35.07 -47.03
CA GLY A 310 2.26 35.38 -45.61
C GLY A 310 3.49 36.10 -45.07
N PRO A 311 3.65 36.29 -43.73
CA PRO A 311 2.68 36.05 -42.65
C PRO A 311 2.49 37.30 -41.75
N THR A 312 1.29 37.56 -41.20
CA THR A 312 1.15 38.56 -40.11
C THR A 312 0.09 38.23 -39.07
N ARG A 313 0.57 38.26 -37.82
CA ARG A 313 -0.12 38.27 -36.52
C ARG A 313 -1.42 39.11 -36.50
N ILE A 314 -2.54 38.49 -36.11
CA ILE A 314 -3.83 39.19 -35.93
C ILE A 314 -3.97 39.67 -34.48
N THR A 315 -4.40 40.93 -34.29
CA THR A 315 -4.93 41.46 -33.02
C THR A 315 -6.43 41.74 -33.17
N PRO A 316 -7.27 41.46 -32.16
CA PRO A 316 -8.68 41.82 -32.18
C PRO A 316 -8.94 43.24 -31.64
N PRO A 317 -9.60 44.13 -32.41
CA PRO A 317 -10.19 45.38 -31.90
C PRO A 317 -11.63 45.16 -31.37
N GLY A 318 -12.25 46.22 -30.85
CA GLY A 318 -13.54 46.17 -30.13
C GLY A 318 -14.83 46.43 -30.95
N ALA A 319 -15.92 46.67 -30.20
CA ALA A 319 -17.32 46.89 -30.64
C ALA A 319 -17.54 48.26 -31.37
N PRO A 320 -18.75 48.65 -31.89
CA PRO A 320 -20.03 48.76 -31.14
C PRO A 320 -21.40 48.67 -31.92
N ALA A 321 -22.51 49.00 -31.22
CA ALA A 321 -23.86 49.44 -31.69
C ALA A 321 -24.82 48.41 -32.34
N ALA A 322 -26.17 48.50 -32.26
CA ALA A 322 -27.20 49.20 -31.45
C ALA A 322 -28.56 48.40 -31.61
N GLY A 323 -29.63 48.40 -30.78
CA GLY A 323 -30.45 49.47 -30.13
C GLY A 323 -31.78 49.68 -30.93
N PRO A 324 -32.98 50.04 -30.37
CA PRO A 324 -33.43 50.35 -28.98
C PRO A 324 -34.42 49.25 -28.42
N ALA A 325 -35.54 49.38 -27.66
CA ALA A 325 -36.40 50.49 -27.17
C ALA A 325 -37.31 50.17 -25.91
N ALA A 326 -38.34 51.02 -25.67
CA ALA A 326 -39.33 51.17 -24.56
C ALA A 326 -40.21 49.96 -24.10
N GLY A 327 -40.84 49.94 -22.90
CA GLY A 327 -40.66 50.83 -21.70
C GLY A 327 -41.79 50.85 -20.62
N GLN A 328 -41.37 50.99 -19.33
CA GLN A 328 -42.10 51.50 -18.10
C GLN A 328 -43.30 50.71 -17.51
N PRO A 329 -43.68 50.82 -16.18
CA PRO A 329 -43.57 51.97 -15.24
C PRO A 329 -42.83 51.68 -13.87
N PRO A 330 -43.16 52.19 -12.64
CA PRO A 330 -42.24 53.11 -11.91
C PRO A 330 -41.89 52.80 -10.42
N ALA A 331 -41.33 53.81 -9.71
CA ALA A 331 -40.60 53.82 -8.42
C ALA A 331 -41.46 53.59 -7.12
N THR A 332 -40.96 53.56 -5.86
CA THR A 332 -39.77 54.21 -5.18
C THR A 332 -39.27 53.31 -3.99
N GLN A 333 -38.45 53.65 -2.97
CA GLN A 333 -37.98 54.90 -2.33
C GLN A 333 -36.49 54.81 -1.82
N GLN A 334 -36.05 55.52 -0.75
CA GLN A 334 -34.60 55.76 -0.47
C GLN A 334 -34.16 55.95 1.02
N ARG A 335 -33.03 55.31 1.40
CA ARG A 335 -31.89 55.78 2.27
C ARG A 335 -32.15 56.23 3.75
N PRO A 336 -31.11 56.58 4.58
CA PRO A 336 -29.63 56.56 4.40
C PRO A 336 -28.77 55.92 5.56
N ALA A 337 -27.42 56.00 5.39
CA ALA A 337 -26.32 56.03 6.39
C ALA A 337 -25.59 54.70 6.76
N ALA A 338 -24.26 54.67 6.99
CA ALA A 338 -23.14 55.56 6.58
C ALA A 338 -21.76 54.87 6.81
N LEU A 339 -20.74 55.16 5.98
CA LEU A 339 -19.31 54.78 6.18
C LEU A 339 -18.34 55.72 5.41
N PRO A 340 -17.23 56.18 6.00
CA PRO A 340 -16.02 56.68 5.31
C PRO A 340 -14.98 55.54 5.12
N GLY A 341 -13.84 55.68 4.43
CA GLY A 341 -13.23 56.76 3.65
C GLY A 341 -11.82 56.32 3.17
N ALA A 342 -11.36 56.72 1.98
CA ALA A 342 -10.20 56.08 1.31
C ALA A 342 -8.85 56.85 1.44
N VAL A 343 -7.73 56.14 1.19
CA VAL A 343 -6.35 56.69 1.19
C VAL A 343 -5.61 56.29 -0.10
N PRO A 344 -4.89 57.21 -0.79
CA PRO A 344 -4.19 56.94 -2.06
C PRO A 344 -2.67 56.70 -1.95
N ARG A 345 -2.02 56.35 -3.06
CA ARG A 345 -0.55 56.27 -3.23
C ARG A 345 0.05 57.59 -3.77
N PRO A 346 1.36 57.82 -3.53
CA PRO A 346 2.23 58.49 -4.51
C PRO A 346 3.56 57.72 -4.74
N GLY A 347 4.49 58.28 -5.55
CA GLY A 347 5.85 57.74 -5.73
C GLY A 347 6.78 58.62 -6.61
N GLN A 348 8.05 58.20 -6.72
CA GLN A 348 9.19 58.77 -7.49
C GLN A 348 9.89 60.05 -6.95
N ALA A 349 11.19 59.94 -6.62
CA ALA A 349 12.32 60.89 -6.90
C ALA A 349 13.61 60.50 -6.11
N ALA A 350 14.81 60.95 -6.54
CA ALA A 350 16.13 60.75 -5.90
C ALA A 350 17.23 61.66 -6.54
N PRO A 351 18.50 61.77 -6.05
CA PRO A 351 19.09 61.39 -4.75
C PRO A 351 19.45 62.69 -3.93
N PRO A 352 20.69 63.24 -3.69
CA PRO A 352 22.11 62.83 -3.80
C PRO A 352 22.99 62.99 -2.50
N GLN A 353 24.27 62.55 -2.56
CA GLN A 353 25.55 63.05 -1.93
C GLN A 353 25.64 63.70 -0.51
N ALA A 354 26.72 63.60 0.31
CA ALA A 354 27.92 62.72 0.35
C ALA A 354 28.83 62.90 1.61
N SER A 355 29.47 61.80 2.07
CA SER A 355 30.85 61.67 2.62
C SER A 355 31.33 62.14 4.04
N ARG A 356 32.30 61.37 4.58
CA ARG A 356 33.27 61.57 5.71
C ARG A 356 32.76 61.37 7.17
N ALA A 357 33.60 61.07 8.18
CA ALA A 357 34.84 60.24 8.32
C ALA A 357 35.36 60.25 9.79
N GLY A 358 36.03 59.19 10.26
CA GLY A 358 37.03 59.26 11.37
C GLY A 358 36.63 58.76 12.77
N GLN A 359 37.64 58.34 13.55
CA GLN A 359 37.66 57.89 14.95
C GLN A 359 38.62 58.79 15.79
N PRO A 360 38.97 58.48 17.05
CA PRO A 360 38.19 58.30 18.29
C PRO A 360 38.47 59.51 19.25
N PRO A 361 38.71 59.46 20.61
CA PRO A 361 39.46 58.50 21.45
C PRO A 361 38.79 58.11 22.80
N SER A 362 39.55 57.48 23.70
CA SER A 362 39.15 57.00 25.05
C SER A 362 39.57 57.96 26.19
N ALA A 363 38.94 57.89 27.38
CA ALA A 363 39.61 57.78 28.71
C ALA A 363 38.71 58.02 29.97
N GLN A 364 39.05 57.33 31.08
CA GLN A 364 38.90 57.70 32.51
C GLN A 364 37.51 57.90 33.18
N GLY A 365 37.45 57.56 34.49
CA GLY A 365 36.79 58.42 35.51
C GLY A 365 35.53 57.92 36.25
N GLN A 366 35.69 57.08 37.27
CA GLN A 366 34.72 56.90 38.38
C GLN A 366 35.08 57.85 39.57
N PRO A 367 34.29 57.97 40.66
CA PRO A 367 32.82 57.89 40.87
C PRO A 367 32.28 59.02 41.80
N ALA A 368 30.99 58.98 42.23
CA ALA A 368 30.55 58.98 43.66
C ALA A 368 29.03 59.23 43.91
N ALA A 369 28.46 58.46 44.86
CA ALA A 369 27.29 58.65 45.76
C ALA A 369 26.04 59.51 45.39
N GLY A 370 24.81 59.15 45.80
CA GLY A 370 24.33 57.92 46.47
C GLY A 370 23.03 58.06 47.30
N GLN A 371 22.36 56.92 47.57
CA GLN A 371 21.23 56.71 48.52
C GLN A 371 19.85 57.30 48.11
N GLN A 372 18.67 56.77 48.50
CA GLN A 372 18.31 55.74 49.50
C GLN A 372 17.10 54.86 49.02
N ALA A 373 16.59 53.93 49.86
CA ALA A 373 15.69 52.78 49.50
C ALA A 373 14.25 52.92 50.14
N PRO A 374 13.34 51.89 50.29
CA PRO A 374 13.41 50.44 49.95
C PRO A 374 12.12 49.70 49.45
N GLY A 375 12.33 48.47 48.92
CA GLY A 375 11.39 47.32 49.00
C GLY A 375 10.27 47.17 47.94
N ALA A 376 9.77 45.96 47.61
CA ALA A 376 10.25 44.59 47.85
C ALA A 376 9.51 43.57 46.95
N GLN A 377 10.18 42.52 46.44
CA GLN A 377 9.56 41.28 45.93
C GLN A 377 10.58 40.13 45.83
N ALA A 378 10.13 38.90 45.56
CA ALA A 378 10.88 37.67 45.81
C ALA A 378 10.98 36.73 44.58
N GLN A 379 12.03 35.89 44.59
CA GLN A 379 12.22 34.61 43.86
C GLN A 379 12.01 34.58 42.32
N GLY A 380 12.91 33.97 41.53
CA GLY A 380 14.15 33.30 41.89
C GLY A 380 14.64 32.36 40.79
N GLN A 381 15.37 32.89 39.80
CA GLN A 381 16.08 32.05 38.82
C GLN A 381 17.43 31.59 39.40
N GLY A 382 17.51 30.31 39.78
CA GLY A 382 18.76 29.69 40.15
C GLY A 382 19.52 29.17 38.93
N GLN A 383 20.49 29.94 38.42
CA GLN A 383 21.59 29.49 37.55
C GLN A 383 22.68 30.59 37.47
N ALA A 384 23.89 30.22 37.08
CA ALA A 384 25.03 31.14 36.84
C ALA A 384 25.59 31.96 38.04
N GLN A 385 25.51 31.44 39.27
CA GLN A 385 26.60 31.63 40.26
C GLN A 385 27.31 30.30 40.63
N ALA A 386 27.09 29.26 39.84
CA ALA A 386 27.79 27.97 39.93
C ALA A 386 29.23 27.99 39.37
N GLN A 387 29.89 29.15 39.39
CA GLN A 387 31.30 29.34 39.00
C GLN A 387 31.96 30.32 39.97
N ALA A 388 33.26 30.10 40.24
CA ALA A 388 34.17 31.03 40.92
C ALA A 388 33.90 31.38 42.41
N GLN A 389 33.23 30.50 43.16
CA GLN A 389 33.55 30.25 44.58
C GLN A 389 33.95 28.76 44.69
N ALA A 390 35.19 28.35 44.44
CA ALA A 390 36.48 28.98 44.75
C ALA A 390 36.69 29.18 46.27
N GLN A 391 37.04 28.07 46.93
CA GLN A 391 38.31 27.98 47.69
C GLN A 391 38.60 29.13 48.68
N ALA A 392 37.95 29.13 49.85
CA ALA A 392 38.28 30.08 50.94
C ALA A 392 38.16 29.52 52.37
N GLN A 393 37.31 28.51 52.62
CA GLN A 393 37.04 27.92 53.94
C GLN A 393 36.89 26.40 53.76
N ALA A 394 37.79 25.51 54.18
CA ALA A 394 38.97 25.62 55.03
C ALA A 394 38.72 25.88 56.54
N GLN A 395 38.73 24.77 57.29
CA GLN A 395 39.12 24.62 58.71
C GLN A 395 38.17 25.14 59.81
N ALA A 396 37.34 24.21 60.33
CA ALA A 396 37.12 24.03 61.76
C ALA A 396 36.75 22.56 62.08
N GLN A 397 37.65 21.85 62.77
CA GLN A 397 37.46 20.51 63.38
C GLN A 397 37.06 20.70 64.86
N PRO A 398 36.40 19.75 65.57
CA PRO A 398 37.01 18.45 65.88
C PRO A 398 36.11 17.21 66.13
N ALA A 399 36.65 16.03 65.78
CA ALA A 399 36.45 14.75 66.47
C ALA A 399 37.64 13.81 66.14
N THR A 400 37.94 12.81 66.97
CA THR A 400 39.11 11.91 66.83
C THR A 400 38.75 10.47 67.29
N PRO A 401 39.59 9.43 67.11
CA PRO A 401 39.28 8.30 66.21
C PRO A 401 39.06 6.97 67.00
N PRO A 402 38.89 5.79 66.36
CA PRO A 402 39.91 5.08 65.57
C PRO A 402 39.34 4.57 64.20
N SER A 403 40.03 3.84 63.31
CA SER A 403 41.32 3.11 63.34
C SER A 403 41.99 3.11 61.96
N ASP A 404 43.28 2.80 61.86
CA ASP A 404 43.98 2.62 60.57
C ASP A 404 43.48 1.41 59.77
N GLN A 405 42.90 1.67 58.59
CA GLN A 405 43.06 0.81 57.40
C GLN A 405 43.11 1.70 56.14
N PRO A 406 44.10 1.53 55.24
CA PRO A 406 44.09 2.21 53.95
C PRO A 406 42.97 1.64 53.06
N PRO A 407 42.27 2.46 52.26
CA PRO A 407 41.25 1.96 51.34
C PRO A 407 41.89 1.00 50.33
N GLY A 408 41.38 -0.23 50.28
CA GLY A 408 41.90 -1.26 49.40
C GLY A 408 41.76 -0.90 47.92
N ARG A 409 42.76 -1.31 47.12
CA ARG A 409 42.65 -1.28 45.66
C ARG A 409 41.40 -2.06 45.22
N PRO A 410 40.66 -1.63 44.19
CA PRO A 410 39.85 -2.58 43.43
C PRO A 410 40.81 -3.60 42.81
N VAL A 411 40.75 -4.84 43.30
CA VAL A 411 41.54 -5.94 42.74
C VAL A 411 40.88 -6.35 41.42
N PHE A 412 41.67 -6.59 40.37
CA PHE A 412 41.24 -7.24 39.12
C PHE A 412 40.93 -8.73 39.37
N ALA A 413 39.89 -8.94 40.18
CA ALA A 413 39.35 -10.20 40.61
C ALA A 413 37.90 -9.98 41.10
N GLN A 414 37.09 -9.23 40.33
CA GLN A 414 35.65 -9.46 40.38
C GLN A 414 35.46 -10.93 40.02
N ARG A 415 35.04 -11.75 41.00
CA ARG A 415 34.68 -13.14 40.71
C ARG A 415 33.54 -13.11 39.71
N GLN A 416 33.78 -13.61 38.49
CA GLN A 416 32.71 -13.82 37.54
C GLN A 416 31.59 -14.62 38.20
N PRO A 417 30.31 -14.23 38.00
CA PRO A 417 29.20 -15.01 38.53
C PRO A 417 29.34 -16.46 38.06
N THR A 418 29.12 -17.41 38.96
CA THR A 418 29.22 -18.84 38.61
C THR A 418 27.93 -19.37 37.98
N GLU A 419 26.88 -18.53 37.94
CA GLU A 419 25.52 -18.85 37.53
C GLU A 419 24.99 -17.79 36.56
N LEU A 420 24.05 -18.18 35.68
CA LEU A 420 23.41 -17.29 34.70
C LEU A 420 22.23 -16.52 35.34
N PRO A 421 21.83 -15.35 34.80
CA PRO A 421 20.70 -14.58 35.31
C PRO A 421 19.40 -15.40 35.40
N GLU A 422 18.70 -15.30 36.53
CA GLU A 422 17.37 -15.89 36.71
C GLU A 422 16.33 -15.15 35.86
N GLY A 423 15.50 -15.89 35.13
CA GLY A 423 14.44 -15.33 34.30
C GLY A 423 13.98 -16.27 33.18
N ALA A 424 12.94 -15.85 32.46
CA ALA A 424 12.56 -16.49 31.20
C ALA A 424 13.64 -16.23 30.13
N PRO A 425 14.05 -17.24 29.33
CA PRO A 425 15.09 -17.04 28.33
C PRO A 425 14.60 -16.16 27.17
N LEU A 426 15.46 -15.24 26.74
CA LEU A 426 15.29 -14.45 25.52
C LEU A 426 15.14 -15.40 24.31
N PRO A 427 14.10 -15.25 23.46
CA PRO A 427 13.97 -16.04 22.26
C PRO A 427 15.12 -15.71 21.28
N VAL A 428 15.91 -16.73 20.96
CA VAL A 428 16.88 -16.70 19.87
C VAL A 428 16.36 -17.60 18.75
N ASP A 429 16.18 -17.04 17.56
CA ASP A 429 15.75 -17.76 16.36
C ASP A 429 16.90 -17.87 15.35
N VAL A 430 16.95 -18.97 14.62
CA VAL A 430 17.99 -19.23 13.62
C VAL A 430 17.35 -19.63 12.30
N ALA A 431 17.78 -19.00 11.21
CA ALA A 431 17.39 -19.32 9.85
C ALA A 431 18.64 -19.60 9.00
N SER A 432 18.61 -20.66 8.19
CA SER A 432 19.68 -21.01 7.25
C SER A 432 19.18 -20.96 5.82
N ASN A 433 19.82 -20.15 4.98
CA ASN A 433 19.68 -20.22 3.53
C ASN A 433 20.96 -20.83 2.91
N ALA A 434 21.08 -20.83 1.58
CA ALA A 434 22.18 -21.52 0.88
C ALA A 434 23.58 -20.99 1.23
N ASP A 435 23.72 -19.68 1.48
CA ASP A 435 25.01 -18.99 1.64
C ASP A 435 25.11 -18.15 2.92
N THR A 436 24.10 -18.19 3.80
CA THR A 436 24.04 -17.37 5.03
C THR A 436 23.24 -18.05 6.14
N VAL A 437 23.73 -17.96 7.38
CA VAL A 437 23.03 -18.35 8.62
C VAL A 437 22.72 -17.10 9.44
N SER A 438 21.45 -16.79 9.60
CA SER A 438 20.95 -15.61 10.32
C SER A 438 20.52 -15.98 11.74
N ILE A 439 21.00 -15.24 12.75
CA ILE A 439 20.65 -15.41 14.17
C ILE A 439 19.91 -14.15 14.64
N ARG A 440 18.69 -14.31 15.14
CA ARG A 440 17.82 -13.22 15.63
C ARG A 440 17.69 -13.26 17.15
N PHE A 441 17.98 -12.15 17.82
CA PHE A 441 17.81 -11.97 19.27
C PHE A 441 16.60 -11.06 19.53
N GLY A 442 15.46 -11.63 19.95
CA GLY A 442 14.18 -10.93 20.07
C GLY A 442 14.02 -10.11 21.35
N TRP A 443 14.75 -9.00 21.48
CA TRP A 443 14.67 -8.09 22.63
C TRP A 443 13.31 -7.35 22.72
N PRO A 444 12.72 -7.20 23.93
CA PRO A 444 11.47 -6.47 24.12
C PRO A 444 11.65 -4.95 24.12
N ASP A 445 12.79 -4.47 24.60
CA ASP A 445 13.15 -3.05 24.71
C ASP A 445 14.53 -2.80 24.07
N GLY A 446 14.74 -1.60 23.53
CA GLY A 446 16.00 -1.23 22.87
C GLY A 446 17.24 -1.45 23.75
N THR A 447 18.22 -2.15 23.20
CA THR A 447 19.39 -2.73 23.90
C THR A 447 20.64 -2.48 23.06
N ALA A 448 21.78 -2.11 23.66
CA ALA A 448 23.05 -1.93 22.95
C ALA A 448 23.74 -3.28 22.70
N ALA A 449 24.56 -3.37 21.64
CA ALA A 449 25.26 -4.60 21.29
C ALA A 449 26.75 -4.36 21.00
N ALA A 450 27.57 -5.39 21.17
CA ALA A 450 28.92 -5.50 20.62
C ALA A 450 29.10 -6.89 19.99
N VAL A 451 29.75 -6.96 18.83
CA VAL A 451 29.97 -8.20 18.08
C VAL A 451 31.32 -8.15 17.39
N PHE A 452 32.16 -9.14 17.69
CA PHE A 452 33.54 -9.23 17.22
C PHE A 452 33.95 -10.70 17.07
N ARG A 453 35.08 -10.94 16.39
CA ARG A 453 35.62 -12.28 16.20
C ARG A 453 36.98 -12.40 16.88
N ARG A 454 37.19 -13.49 17.63
CA ARG A 454 38.45 -13.82 18.31
C ARG A 454 38.85 -15.26 17.96
N GLY A 455 39.82 -15.43 17.07
CA GLY A 455 40.26 -16.75 16.61
C GLY A 455 39.16 -17.51 15.85
N ALA A 456 38.77 -18.67 16.37
CA ALA A 456 37.63 -19.45 15.87
C ALA A 456 36.27 -18.98 16.42
N TYR A 457 36.25 -18.19 17.49
CA TYR A 457 35.02 -17.78 18.18
C TYR A 457 34.46 -16.47 17.63
N LEU A 458 33.16 -16.48 17.33
CA LEU A 458 32.32 -15.30 17.28
C LEU A 458 31.88 -14.95 18.71
N TRP A 459 32.02 -13.68 19.08
CA TRP A 459 31.57 -13.13 20.36
C TRP A 459 30.43 -12.14 20.11
N ILE A 460 29.35 -12.26 20.88
CA ILE A 460 28.17 -11.39 20.84
C ILE A 460 27.86 -10.98 22.29
N ALA A 461 27.77 -9.69 22.55
CA ALA A 461 27.51 -9.11 23.86
C ALA A 461 26.39 -8.05 23.81
N PHE A 462 25.61 -7.94 24.89
CA PHE A 462 24.51 -6.98 25.05
C PHE A 462 24.54 -6.35 26.46
N ASP A 463 24.16 -5.07 26.55
CA ASP A 463 24.22 -4.24 27.78
C ASP A 463 23.15 -4.54 28.84
N LYS A 464 22.37 -5.61 28.68
CA LYS A 464 21.36 -6.06 29.65
C LYS A 464 21.57 -7.52 30.04
N PRO A 465 21.49 -7.88 31.33
CA PRO A 465 21.58 -9.26 31.77
C PRO A 465 20.27 -10.03 31.51
N ILE A 466 20.35 -11.07 30.68
CA ILE A 466 19.25 -12.02 30.46
C ILE A 466 19.82 -13.41 30.10
N ARG A 467 19.05 -14.47 30.34
CA ARG A 467 19.38 -15.81 29.84
C ARG A 467 18.99 -15.95 28.36
N LEU A 468 19.79 -16.62 27.54
CA LEU A 468 19.51 -16.86 26.12
C LEU A 468 18.90 -18.24 25.85
N GLY A 469 17.93 -18.33 24.94
CA GLY A 469 17.38 -19.57 24.40
C GLY A 469 18.28 -20.19 23.32
N LEU A 470 19.36 -20.87 23.73
CA LEU A 470 20.37 -21.42 22.81
C LEU A 470 19.99 -22.78 22.18
N ASP A 471 18.81 -23.33 22.48
CA ASP A 471 18.36 -24.65 22.03
C ASP A 471 18.31 -24.77 20.50
N LYS A 472 17.84 -23.73 19.80
CA LYS A 472 17.76 -23.71 18.33
C LYS A 472 19.14 -23.57 17.67
N LEU A 473 20.08 -22.88 18.31
CA LEU A 473 21.46 -22.74 17.81
C LEU A 473 22.23 -24.07 17.82
N GLY A 474 21.91 -24.98 18.75
CA GLY A 474 22.51 -26.33 18.78
C GLY A 474 22.05 -27.26 17.66
N GLY A 475 20.93 -26.96 17.00
CA GLY A 475 20.34 -27.74 15.90
C GLY A 475 20.55 -27.16 14.49
N ALA A 476 21.12 -25.96 14.38
CA ALA A 476 21.47 -25.33 13.09
C ALA A 476 22.57 -26.12 12.36
N ASP A 477 22.79 -25.85 11.06
CA ASP A 477 23.78 -26.59 10.26
C ASP A 477 25.20 -26.42 10.85
N ARG A 478 25.67 -27.48 11.51
CA ARG A 478 26.91 -27.58 12.31
C ARG A 478 28.21 -27.33 11.52
N ARG A 479 28.09 -27.00 10.22
CA ARG A 479 29.15 -26.62 9.29
C ARG A 479 29.55 -25.15 9.39
N VAL A 480 28.65 -24.26 9.80
CA VAL A 480 28.89 -22.80 9.82
C VAL A 480 29.10 -22.28 11.23
N LEU A 481 28.23 -22.68 12.17
CA LEU A 481 28.33 -22.36 13.59
C LEU A 481 28.16 -23.63 14.45
N SER A 482 28.88 -23.69 15.56
CA SER A 482 28.84 -24.82 16.51
C SER A 482 29.19 -24.37 17.93
N ALA A 483 28.89 -25.22 18.93
CA ALA A 483 29.14 -24.96 20.35
C ALA A 483 28.74 -23.53 20.83
N PRO A 484 27.46 -23.13 20.69
CA PRO A 484 26.95 -21.88 21.26
C PRO A 484 26.86 -21.99 22.79
N GLU A 485 27.49 -21.08 23.51
CA GLU A 485 27.42 -21.01 24.97
C GLU A 485 27.32 -19.57 25.47
N GLN A 486 26.58 -19.38 26.57
CA GLN A 486 26.47 -18.11 27.27
C GLN A 486 27.44 -18.09 28.45
N ILE A 487 28.29 -17.06 28.54
CA ILE A 487 29.23 -16.87 29.63
C ILE A 487 28.55 -16.01 30.71
N PRO A 488 28.59 -16.42 31.99
CA PRO A 488 28.03 -15.63 33.07
C PRO A 488 28.88 -14.37 33.34
N VAL A 489 28.23 -13.21 33.32
CA VAL A 489 28.83 -11.88 33.57
C VAL A 489 27.89 -11.07 34.47
N SER A 490 28.43 -10.08 35.17
CA SER A 490 27.71 -9.34 36.22
C SER A 490 26.72 -8.29 35.70
N ASN A 491 27.02 -7.63 34.58
CA ASN A 491 26.32 -6.43 34.10
C ASN A 491 25.94 -6.49 32.61
N GLY A 492 25.62 -7.67 32.07
CA GLY A 492 25.23 -7.82 30.68
C GLY A 492 24.94 -9.26 30.27
N THR A 493 24.92 -9.51 28.97
CA THR A 493 24.76 -10.85 28.37
C THR A 493 25.88 -11.09 27.37
N VAL A 494 26.70 -12.12 27.56
CA VAL A 494 27.78 -12.49 26.62
C VAL A 494 27.59 -13.92 26.14
N MET A 495 27.65 -14.13 24.83
CA MET A 495 27.62 -15.42 24.17
C MET A 495 28.84 -15.58 23.27
N ARG A 496 29.45 -16.77 23.25
CA ARG A 496 30.43 -17.17 22.23
C ARG A 496 29.99 -18.43 21.48
N ALA A 497 30.42 -18.57 20.23
CA ALA A 497 30.20 -19.75 19.42
C ALA A 497 31.34 -19.97 18.42
N ASN A 498 31.69 -21.21 18.13
CA ASN A 498 32.70 -21.56 17.13
C ASN A 498 32.14 -21.35 15.71
N VAL A 499 32.85 -20.59 14.87
CA VAL A 499 32.45 -20.23 13.49
C VAL A 499 33.54 -20.62 12.49
N LEU A 500 33.12 -21.13 11.33
CA LEU A 500 34.01 -21.61 10.27
C LEU A 500 35.00 -20.51 9.78
N PRO A 501 36.28 -20.83 9.51
CA PRO A 501 37.21 -19.90 8.89
C PRO A 501 36.68 -19.31 7.57
N GLY A 502 36.91 -18.01 7.34
CA GLY A 502 36.36 -17.28 6.19
C GLY A 502 34.92 -16.79 6.35
N ILE A 503 34.16 -17.29 7.33
CA ILE A 503 32.85 -16.74 7.71
C ILE A 503 33.05 -15.61 8.73
N SER A 504 32.36 -14.49 8.52
CA SER A 504 32.29 -13.38 9.48
C SER A 504 30.85 -12.88 9.62
N PRO A 505 30.49 -12.28 10.77
CA PRO A 505 29.18 -11.66 10.96
C PRO A 505 28.99 -10.44 10.05
N ARG A 506 27.72 -10.12 9.78
CA ARG A 506 27.18 -8.82 9.38
C ARG A 506 25.93 -8.56 10.24
N ILE A 507 25.66 -7.31 10.60
CA ILE A 507 24.64 -6.99 11.60
C ILE A 507 23.60 -6.02 11.05
N TRP A 508 22.34 -6.26 11.41
CA TRP A 508 21.21 -5.37 11.16
C TRP A 508 20.17 -5.50 12.28
N ARG A 509 19.11 -4.68 12.24
CA ARG A 509 18.01 -4.69 13.24
C ARG A 509 16.66 -4.90 12.56
N ASP A 510 15.79 -5.66 13.20
CA ASP A 510 14.38 -5.81 12.84
C ASP A 510 13.50 -5.36 14.03
N GLY A 511 13.12 -4.08 14.01
CA GLY A 511 12.62 -3.39 15.21
C GLY A 511 13.71 -3.32 16.28
N GLU A 512 13.38 -3.74 17.51
CA GLU A 512 14.36 -3.88 18.60
C GLU A 512 15.15 -5.20 18.56
N ALA A 513 14.82 -6.13 17.66
CA ALA A 513 15.56 -7.38 17.53
C ALA A 513 16.89 -7.15 16.81
N TRP A 514 17.99 -7.60 17.40
CA TRP A 514 19.29 -7.65 16.73
C TRP A 514 19.39 -8.89 15.86
N VAL A 515 19.88 -8.76 14.63
CA VAL A 515 20.12 -9.87 13.70
C VAL A 515 21.59 -9.92 13.31
N VAL A 516 22.17 -11.12 13.39
CA VAL A 516 23.57 -11.41 13.03
C VAL A 516 23.58 -12.44 11.90
N ASP A 517 23.94 -12.00 10.70
CA ASP A 517 24.07 -12.84 9.50
C ASP A 517 25.51 -13.34 9.35
N LEU A 518 25.70 -14.66 9.32
CA LEU A 518 27.00 -15.29 9.14
C LEU A 518 27.18 -15.71 7.68
N ARG A 519 28.14 -15.10 6.98
CA ARG A 519 28.41 -15.36 5.55
C ARG A 519 29.92 -15.27 5.21
N PRO A 520 30.37 -15.76 4.04
CA PRO A 520 31.77 -15.66 3.63
C PRO A 520 32.20 -14.20 3.38
N GLN A 521 32.90 -13.58 4.33
CA GLN A 521 33.45 -12.22 4.23
C GLN A 521 34.55 -11.97 5.27
N GLU A 522 35.34 -10.91 5.09
CA GLU A 522 36.15 -10.32 6.16
C GLU A 522 35.26 -9.54 7.15
N ILE A 523 35.71 -9.41 8.39
CA ILE A 523 35.04 -8.57 9.40
C ILE A 523 35.38 -7.09 9.15
N ARG A 524 34.38 -6.26 8.85
CA ARG A 524 34.49 -4.83 8.54
C ARG A 524 33.18 -4.09 8.89
N PRO A 525 33.17 -3.18 9.89
CA PRO A 525 31.96 -2.46 10.30
C PRO A 525 31.41 -1.54 9.19
N GLU A 526 30.10 -1.27 9.20
CA GLU A 526 29.48 -0.35 8.24
C GLU A 526 30.02 1.09 8.39
N VAL A 527 30.34 1.51 9.62
CA VAL A 527 31.09 2.74 9.89
C VAL A 527 32.20 2.47 10.91
N ALA A 528 33.45 2.55 10.45
CA ALA A 528 34.64 2.43 11.27
C ALA A 528 34.78 3.61 12.25
N LEU A 529 34.71 3.31 13.54
CA LEU A 529 35.02 4.24 14.63
C LEU A 529 36.50 4.67 14.54
N GLN A 530 36.75 5.95 14.73
CA GLN A 530 38.12 6.48 14.75
C GLN A 530 38.74 6.25 16.13
N ILE A 531 40.04 5.93 16.14
CA ILE A 531 40.81 5.74 17.37
C ILE A 531 41.82 6.87 17.48
N GLU A 532 41.52 7.83 18.33
CA GLU A 532 42.34 9.02 18.56
C GLU A 532 43.43 8.75 19.60
N VAL A 533 44.65 9.16 19.28
CA VAL A 533 45.76 9.20 20.23
C VAL A 533 45.77 10.58 20.89
N GLN A 534 45.42 10.65 22.18
CA GLN A 534 45.39 11.89 22.95
C GLN A 534 46.50 11.86 24.03
N PRO A 535 47.76 12.17 23.68
CA PRO A 535 48.91 12.05 24.58
C PRO A 535 48.97 13.18 25.63
N VAL A 536 48.17 14.23 25.46
CA VAL A 536 47.99 15.33 26.40
C VAL A 536 46.49 15.54 26.58
N SER A 537 46.00 15.34 27.80
CA SER A 537 44.60 15.48 28.19
C SER A 537 44.55 15.85 29.69
N PRO A 538 43.52 16.58 30.17
CA PRO A 538 43.39 16.93 31.60
C PRO A 538 43.33 15.73 32.56
N GLN A 539 43.05 14.52 32.05
CA GLN A 539 42.96 13.27 32.80
C GLN A 539 44.15 12.32 32.54
N GLY A 540 45.26 12.83 31.99
CA GLY A 540 46.43 12.05 31.59
C GLY A 540 46.33 11.46 30.16
N PRO A 541 47.40 10.79 29.67
CA PRO A 541 47.44 10.23 28.32
C PRO A 541 46.38 9.14 28.11
N ARG A 542 45.56 9.27 27.07
CA ARG A 542 44.49 8.32 26.74
C ARG A 542 44.44 7.98 25.25
N ILE A 543 43.92 6.79 24.95
CA ILE A 543 43.30 6.51 23.65
C ILE A 543 41.82 6.85 23.78
N PHE A 544 41.25 7.53 22.78
CA PHE A 544 39.86 7.95 22.78
C PHE A 544 39.15 7.47 21.51
N VAL A 545 37.93 6.97 21.66
CA VAL A 545 37.10 6.47 20.55
C VAL A 545 35.78 7.24 20.58
N PRO A 546 35.59 8.28 19.74
CA PRO A 546 34.36 9.05 19.70
C PRO A 546 33.17 8.15 19.35
N ALA A 547 32.13 8.17 20.20
CA ALA A 547 30.97 7.29 20.08
C ALA A 547 29.75 7.88 20.79
N GLU A 548 28.56 7.50 20.33
CA GLU A 548 27.26 7.91 20.89
C GLU A 548 26.43 6.66 21.23
N SER A 549 25.45 6.82 22.14
CA SER A 549 24.60 5.72 22.65
C SER A 549 25.42 4.53 23.17
N ILE A 550 26.36 4.82 24.07
CA ILE A 550 27.31 3.85 24.63
C ILE A 550 26.64 3.09 25.78
N GLY A 551 26.67 1.75 25.73
CA GLY A 551 26.19 0.87 26.80
C GLY A 551 27.22 0.68 27.93
N GLU A 552 26.83 -0.01 29.00
CA GLU A 552 27.72 -0.28 30.12
C GLU A 552 28.88 -1.22 29.72
N PRO A 553 30.14 -0.97 30.12
CA PRO A 553 31.26 -1.88 29.85
C PRO A 553 31.11 -3.23 30.56
N ILE A 554 31.13 -4.30 29.77
CA ILE A 554 31.03 -5.68 30.25
C ILE A 554 32.45 -6.27 30.32
N THR A 555 32.84 -6.73 31.49
CA THR A 555 34.13 -7.42 31.71
C THR A 555 33.91 -8.94 31.71
N VAL A 556 34.65 -9.66 30.89
CA VAL A 556 34.54 -11.12 30.73
C VAL A 556 35.92 -11.75 30.53
N ALA A 557 36.17 -12.92 31.12
CA ALA A 557 37.37 -13.70 30.84
C ALA A 557 37.08 -14.74 29.75
N ASP A 558 38.05 -15.00 28.88
CA ASP A 558 37.92 -16.01 27.82
C ASP A 558 38.09 -17.42 28.40
N PRO A 559 37.07 -18.30 28.38
CA PRO A 559 37.16 -19.61 29.05
C PRO A 559 38.23 -20.54 28.45
N ASP A 560 38.72 -20.30 27.23
CA ASP A 560 39.77 -21.11 26.60
C ASP A 560 41.18 -20.56 26.83
N ILE A 561 41.32 -19.25 27.08
CA ILE A 561 42.61 -18.54 27.11
C ILE A 561 42.94 -18.01 28.51
N GLY A 562 41.93 -17.79 29.36
CA GLY A 562 42.05 -17.31 30.73
C GLY A 562 42.36 -15.80 30.87
N ASP A 563 42.31 -15.04 29.78
CA ASP A 563 42.59 -13.59 29.78
C ASP A 563 41.33 -12.73 29.68
N GLU A 564 41.43 -11.49 30.16
CA GLU A 564 40.31 -10.56 30.30
C GLU A 564 40.03 -9.80 28.99
N LEU A 565 38.74 -9.58 28.73
CA LEU A 565 38.20 -8.73 27.68
C LEU A 565 37.24 -7.72 28.31
N VAL A 566 37.43 -6.44 27.98
CA VAL A 566 36.49 -5.37 28.29
C VAL A 566 35.74 -5.01 27.01
N ILE A 567 34.44 -5.28 27.00
CA ILE A 567 33.57 -5.13 25.84
C ILE A 567 32.63 -3.95 26.10
N VAL A 568 32.54 -3.01 25.17
CA VAL A 568 31.67 -1.84 25.25
C VAL A 568 30.60 -1.91 24.16
N PRO A 569 29.34 -2.26 24.51
CA PRO A 569 28.21 -2.23 23.59
C PRO A 569 27.91 -0.82 23.08
N LEU A 570 27.41 -0.73 21.85
CA LEU A 570 26.89 0.51 21.26
C LEU A 570 25.44 0.30 20.77
N GLY A 571 24.59 1.30 21.00
CA GLY A 571 23.19 1.31 20.57
C GLY A 571 23.00 1.76 19.12
N LEU A 572 23.90 2.60 18.59
CA LEU A 572 23.92 2.96 17.17
C LEU A 572 24.47 1.80 16.34
N ILE A 573 23.77 1.43 15.27
CA ILE A 573 24.05 0.25 14.46
C ILE A 573 25.21 0.44 13.46
N GLY A 574 25.92 -0.65 13.19
CA GLY A 574 27.04 -0.72 12.24
C GLY A 574 28.31 -0.01 12.72
N ARG A 575 28.42 0.29 14.03
CA ARG A 575 29.52 1.08 14.61
C ARG A 575 30.54 0.17 15.29
N GLY A 576 31.68 -0.04 14.66
CA GLY A 576 32.72 -0.94 15.16
C GLY A 576 34.14 -0.51 14.76
N ILE A 577 35.12 -1.38 15.00
CA ILE A 577 36.55 -1.11 14.82
C ILE A 577 37.07 -1.85 13.58
N ASP A 578 37.58 -1.09 12.60
CA ASP A 578 38.14 -1.65 11.36
C ASP A 578 39.59 -2.13 11.53
N GLY A 579 39.75 -3.45 11.59
CA GLY A 579 41.02 -4.15 11.84
C GLY A 579 41.52 -4.03 13.30
N GLN A 580 42.36 -4.98 13.71
CA GLN A 580 42.98 -4.95 15.05
C GLN A 580 43.95 -3.76 15.20
N ARG A 581 44.14 -3.26 16.43
CA ARG A 581 45.21 -2.31 16.79
C ARG A 581 45.92 -2.78 18.05
N ASP A 582 47.22 -3.04 17.93
CA ASP A 582 48.07 -3.47 19.05
C ASP A 582 48.85 -2.29 19.65
N TYR A 583 48.65 -2.08 20.95
CA TYR A 583 49.39 -1.14 21.79
C TYR A 583 50.30 -1.91 22.76
N ALA A 584 51.16 -1.19 23.50
CA ALA A 584 52.05 -1.81 24.48
C ALA A 584 51.28 -2.48 25.64
N GLN A 585 50.33 -1.76 26.24
CA GLN A 585 49.55 -2.22 27.40
C GLN A 585 48.21 -2.90 27.07
N PHE A 586 47.74 -2.86 25.81
CA PHE A 586 46.47 -3.51 25.41
C PHE A 586 46.38 -3.78 23.89
N THR A 587 45.29 -4.39 23.45
CA THR A 587 44.90 -4.55 22.04
C THR A 587 43.44 -4.13 21.88
N VAL A 588 43.11 -3.38 20.84
CA VAL A 588 41.72 -3.17 20.41
C VAL A 588 41.43 -4.16 19.28
N LEU A 589 40.41 -5.00 19.43
CA LEU A 589 40.02 -6.03 18.46
C LEU A 589 39.16 -5.44 17.33
N ALA A 590 39.18 -6.09 16.16
CA ALA A 590 38.27 -5.75 15.06
C ALA A 590 36.83 -6.16 15.39
N SER A 591 35.86 -5.31 15.09
CA SER A 591 34.43 -5.53 15.42
C SER A 591 33.51 -4.99 14.32
N GLU A 592 32.39 -5.69 14.08
CA GLU A 592 31.29 -5.14 13.26
C GLU A 592 30.50 -4.08 14.04
N GLN A 593 30.40 -4.28 15.35
CA GLN A 593 29.55 -3.51 16.26
C GLN A 593 30.23 -3.44 17.65
N GLY A 594 30.13 -2.29 18.32
CA GLY A 594 30.75 -2.06 19.62
C GLY A 594 32.28 -2.01 19.58
N VAL A 595 32.91 -1.87 20.75
CA VAL A 595 34.36 -1.90 20.92
C VAL A 595 34.75 -3.04 21.84
N ALA A 596 35.81 -3.78 21.51
CA ALA A 596 36.35 -4.83 22.35
C ALA A 596 37.85 -4.60 22.61
N VAL A 597 38.22 -4.52 23.88
CA VAL A 597 39.58 -4.23 24.35
C VAL A 597 40.10 -5.43 25.13
N LYS A 598 41.30 -5.90 24.81
CA LYS A 598 42.07 -6.87 25.59
C LYS A 598 43.19 -6.15 26.33
N PRO A 599 43.16 -6.03 27.68
CA PRO A 599 44.32 -5.63 28.46
C PRO A 599 45.52 -6.59 28.27
N LYS A 600 46.73 -6.05 28.41
CA LYS A 600 48.01 -6.78 28.54
C LYS A 600 48.72 -6.44 29.86
N ALA A 601 48.20 -5.49 30.62
CA ALA A 601 48.72 -5.04 31.91
C ALA A 601 47.56 -4.69 32.84
N ASP A 602 47.70 -5.05 34.11
CA ASP A 602 46.69 -4.90 35.18
C ASP A 602 46.38 -3.44 35.56
N ASP A 603 46.97 -2.46 34.87
CA ASP A 603 46.77 -1.03 35.10
C ASP A 603 45.88 -0.35 34.04
N VAL A 604 45.39 -1.08 33.02
CA VAL A 604 44.55 -0.53 31.94
C VAL A 604 43.08 -0.43 32.37
N GLU A 605 42.48 0.75 32.15
CA GLU A 605 41.09 1.05 32.46
C GLU A 605 40.34 1.57 31.23
N VAL A 606 39.09 1.11 31.03
CA VAL A 606 38.20 1.58 29.95
C VAL A 606 37.02 2.34 30.58
N ARG A 607 36.98 3.67 30.37
CA ARG A 607 35.93 4.55 30.89
C ARG A 607 35.00 5.00 29.78
N VAL A 608 33.69 4.93 30.02
CA VAL A 608 32.68 5.57 29.17
C VAL A 608 32.53 7.03 29.58
N LEU A 609 32.52 7.92 28.60
CA LEU A 609 32.27 9.35 28.74
C LEU A 609 31.07 9.75 27.88
N SER A 610 30.55 10.97 28.06
CA SER A 610 29.40 11.48 27.31
C SER A 610 29.63 11.65 25.80
N ASP A 611 30.89 11.64 25.37
CA ASP A 611 31.38 11.94 24.02
C ASP A 611 32.15 10.77 23.37
N GLY A 612 32.41 9.68 24.10
CA GLY A 612 33.17 8.55 23.60
C GLY A 612 33.72 7.62 24.68
N ILE A 613 34.55 6.66 24.25
CA ILE A 613 35.18 5.66 25.11
C ILE A 613 36.66 6.06 25.31
N ALA A 614 37.09 6.19 26.56
CA ALA A 614 38.47 6.53 26.92
C ALA A 614 39.19 5.32 27.52
N ILE A 615 40.23 4.83 26.84
CA ILE A 615 41.15 3.82 27.37
C ILE A 615 42.36 4.54 27.97
N THR A 616 42.68 4.26 29.23
CA THR A 616 43.75 4.93 30.01
C THR A 616 44.48 3.91 30.91
N SER A 617 45.43 4.38 31.74
CA SER A 617 46.12 3.55 32.74
C SER A 617 46.53 4.37 33.97
N ASP A 618 46.55 3.76 35.15
CA ASP A 618 46.84 4.45 36.43
C ASP A 618 48.27 5.02 36.53
N ARG A 619 49.21 4.42 35.79
CA ARG A 619 50.61 4.87 35.63
C ARG A 619 50.83 5.71 34.37
N GLY A 620 49.76 5.96 33.61
CA GLY A 620 49.80 6.58 32.29
C GLY A 620 50.10 5.57 31.19
N LEU A 621 49.52 5.80 29.99
CA LEU A 621 49.73 4.92 28.85
C LEU A 621 51.08 5.17 28.15
N PHE A 622 51.81 4.09 27.88
CA PHE A 622 53.00 4.07 27.02
C PHE A 622 52.62 4.19 25.55
N ILE A 623 52.25 5.41 25.12
CA ILE A 623 51.98 5.73 23.72
C ILE A 623 53.16 6.51 23.13
N SER A 624 53.67 6.05 21.99
CA SER A 624 54.62 6.82 21.18
C SER A 624 53.97 8.13 20.71
N ARG A 625 54.70 9.25 20.77
CA ARG A 625 54.21 10.53 20.20
C ARG A 625 53.89 10.33 18.73
N SER A 626 52.60 10.44 18.38
CA SER A 626 52.14 10.46 17.00
C SER A 626 52.76 11.65 16.28
N VAL A 627 53.56 11.38 15.25
CA VAL A 627 54.01 12.40 14.31
C VAL A 627 52.76 12.95 13.61
N GLN A 628 52.43 14.22 13.81
CA GLN A 628 51.48 14.90 12.91
C GLN A 628 51.98 14.75 11.48
N PRO A 629 51.11 14.50 10.48
CA PRO A 629 51.44 14.68 9.07
C PRO A 629 51.56 16.19 8.78
N ALA A 630 52.63 16.79 9.30
CA ALA A 630 53.04 18.16 9.00
C ALA A 630 53.78 18.21 7.66
N ASP A 631 53.66 19.35 6.97
CA ASP A 631 54.14 19.53 5.61
C ASP A 631 55.61 19.11 5.41
N ARG A 632 55.85 18.23 4.44
CA ARG A 632 57.18 18.01 3.86
C ARG A 632 57.10 17.88 2.33
N PRO A 633 57.58 18.88 1.59
CA PRO A 633 57.74 18.77 0.14
C PRO A 633 59.05 18.03 -0.20
N GLY A 634 58.99 17.21 -1.26
CA GLY A 634 60.16 16.79 -2.01
C GLY A 634 60.90 15.53 -1.53
N GLU A 635 61.54 14.90 -2.52
CA GLU A 635 62.55 13.83 -2.44
C GLU A 635 62.17 12.51 -1.75
N GLY A 636 62.42 11.40 -2.45
CA GLY A 636 62.22 10.06 -1.94
C GLY A 636 63.39 9.14 -2.30
N ILE A 637 63.57 8.09 -1.51
CA ILE A 637 64.44 6.93 -1.78
C ILE A 637 63.65 5.69 -1.32
N GLY A 638 63.73 4.59 -2.08
CA GLY A 638 62.86 3.43 -1.90
C GLY A 638 63.27 2.46 -0.78
N GLY A 639 62.28 1.72 -0.26
CA GLY A 639 62.47 0.58 0.63
C GLY A 639 61.23 -0.32 0.60
N SER A 640 61.40 -1.61 0.33
CA SER A 640 60.27 -2.54 0.14
C SER A 640 59.59 -2.93 1.45
N GLY A 641 58.28 -2.71 1.53
CA GLY A 641 57.41 -3.22 2.60
C GLY A 641 55.99 -3.43 2.06
N LEU A 642 55.46 -4.66 2.17
CA LEU A 642 54.16 -5.02 1.60
C LEU A 642 52.99 -4.55 2.48
N ALA A 643 52.38 -3.42 2.10
CA ALA A 643 51.06 -3.01 2.60
C ALA A 643 49.95 -3.40 1.60
N PRO A 644 48.73 -3.76 2.06
CA PRO A 644 47.65 -4.14 1.15
C PRO A 644 47.14 -2.92 0.35
N ARG A 645 47.31 -2.98 -0.98
CA ARG A 645 46.69 -2.14 -2.03
C ARG A 645 45.98 -0.86 -1.55
N ALA A 646 46.66 0.28 -1.71
CA ALA A 646 45.97 1.53 -1.98
C ALA A 646 45.09 1.40 -3.24
N LEU A 647 44.04 2.23 -3.34
CA LEU A 647 43.43 2.50 -4.65
C LEU A 647 44.47 3.19 -5.55
N VAL A 648 44.29 3.02 -6.86
CA VAL A 648 45.15 3.60 -7.89
C VAL A 648 45.08 5.14 -7.83
N ASP A 649 46.15 5.82 -8.25
CA ASP A 649 46.29 7.28 -8.33
C ASP A 649 46.38 8.08 -7.01
N GLY A 650 46.67 7.43 -5.86
CA GLY A 650 47.23 8.11 -4.68
C GLY A 650 46.30 9.09 -3.93
N LYS A 651 44.99 9.02 -4.19
CA LYS A 651 43.97 9.86 -3.55
C LYS A 651 43.86 9.61 -2.03
N PRO A 652 43.46 10.61 -1.22
CA PRO A 652 43.19 10.40 0.21
C PRO A 652 42.00 9.43 0.42
N VAL A 653 42.06 8.65 1.51
CA VAL A 653 41.14 7.57 1.82
C VAL A 653 39.67 8.06 1.83
N GLY A 654 38.82 7.44 1.01
CA GLY A 654 37.38 7.69 0.98
C GLY A 654 36.90 8.80 0.02
N ARG A 655 37.79 9.40 -0.79
CA ARG A 655 37.42 10.31 -1.89
C ARG A 655 37.58 9.64 -3.27
N ILE A 656 36.68 9.97 -4.19
CA ILE A 656 36.63 9.54 -5.60
C ILE A 656 37.11 10.68 -6.51
N PHE A 657 36.66 11.91 -6.23
CA PHE A 657 36.87 13.07 -7.09
C PHE A 657 38.00 13.96 -6.57
N ASP A 658 39.06 14.10 -7.37
CA ASP A 658 40.12 15.07 -7.10
C ASP A 658 39.78 16.43 -7.73
N ILE A 659 38.76 17.09 -7.16
CA ILE A 659 38.24 18.36 -7.67
C ILE A 659 39.32 19.45 -7.72
N GLU A 660 40.29 19.41 -6.81
CA GLU A 660 41.36 20.42 -6.75
C GLU A 660 42.35 20.25 -7.91
N GLN A 661 42.89 19.04 -8.09
CA GLN A 661 43.76 18.73 -9.22
C GLN A 661 43.05 18.92 -10.56
N TRP A 662 41.78 18.50 -10.66
CA TRP A 662 41.00 18.58 -11.90
C TRP A 662 40.65 20.02 -12.28
N ARG A 663 40.58 20.97 -11.33
CA ARG A 663 40.23 22.37 -11.61
C ARG A 663 41.30 23.11 -12.44
N ARG A 664 42.59 22.77 -12.24
CA ARG A 664 43.75 23.32 -12.96
C ARG A 664 43.88 24.86 -12.93
N GLY A 665 43.85 25.45 -11.73
CA GLY A 665 44.18 26.87 -11.49
C GLY A 665 42.98 27.77 -11.22
N ASP A 666 43.17 29.09 -11.29
CA ASP A 666 42.11 30.10 -11.10
C ASP A 666 41.44 30.52 -12.42
N GLY A 667 40.41 31.38 -12.34
CA GLY A 667 39.62 31.81 -13.50
C GLY A 667 40.41 32.49 -14.64
N ARG A 668 41.65 32.94 -14.41
CA ARG A 668 42.57 33.46 -15.44
C ARG A 668 43.29 32.34 -16.20
N ASP A 669 43.54 31.21 -15.56
CA ASP A 669 44.19 30.04 -16.16
C ASP A 669 43.18 29.07 -16.78
N PHE A 670 41.90 29.10 -16.34
CA PHE A 670 40.80 28.29 -16.86
C PHE A 670 40.75 28.20 -18.39
N LEU A 671 40.87 29.33 -19.11
CA LEU A 671 40.83 29.33 -20.58
C LEU A 671 42.05 28.62 -21.19
N ARG A 672 43.24 28.75 -20.58
CA ARG A 672 44.47 28.09 -21.04
C ARG A 672 44.40 26.58 -20.79
N ALA A 673 44.01 26.18 -19.58
CA ALA A 673 43.84 24.77 -19.21
C ALA A 673 42.77 24.10 -20.09
N LYS A 674 41.65 24.78 -20.35
CA LYS A 674 40.60 24.31 -21.27
C LYS A 674 41.15 24.09 -22.68
N GLN A 675 41.89 25.06 -23.23
CA GLN A 675 42.47 24.96 -24.58
C GLN A 675 43.50 23.82 -24.68
N GLU A 676 44.38 23.67 -23.68
CA GLU A 676 45.35 22.55 -23.59
C GLU A 676 44.63 21.20 -23.57
N LEU A 677 43.60 21.03 -22.73
CA LEU A 677 42.79 19.81 -22.67
C LEU A 677 42.07 19.50 -23.98
N GLN A 678 41.49 20.52 -24.64
CA GLN A 678 40.85 20.36 -25.95
C GLN A 678 41.86 19.98 -27.05
N LEU A 679 43.07 20.52 -27.00
CA LEU A 679 44.15 20.16 -27.93
C LEU A 679 44.57 18.70 -27.74
N ARG A 680 44.79 18.23 -26.49
CA ARG A 680 45.10 16.81 -26.20
C ARG A 680 44.02 15.83 -26.67
N VAL A 681 42.74 16.22 -26.70
CA VAL A 681 41.65 15.42 -27.30
C VAL A 681 41.72 15.38 -28.82
N THR A 682 42.17 16.46 -29.45
CA THR A 682 42.28 16.61 -30.91
C THR A 682 43.48 15.87 -31.48
N GLU A 683 44.63 15.93 -30.79
CA GLU A 683 45.88 15.24 -31.15
C GLU A 683 45.82 13.72 -30.93
N ALA A 684 44.95 13.25 -30.02
CA ALA A 684 44.79 11.82 -29.76
C ALA A 684 44.19 11.06 -30.95
N THR A 685 44.72 9.87 -31.23
CA THR A 685 44.18 8.96 -32.26
C THR A 685 42.82 8.41 -31.84
N ALA A 686 42.02 7.89 -32.78
CA ALA A 686 40.68 7.39 -32.46
C ALA A 686 40.68 6.32 -31.36
N LEU A 687 41.70 5.45 -31.32
CA LEU A 687 41.84 4.37 -30.33
C LEU A 687 42.36 4.86 -28.96
N SER A 688 42.83 6.11 -28.83
CA SER A 688 43.39 6.65 -27.58
C SER A 688 42.72 7.94 -27.10
N ARG A 689 41.56 8.30 -27.67
CA ARG A 689 40.87 9.58 -27.40
C ARG A 689 40.03 9.59 -26.12
N SER A 690 39.62 8.42 -25.61
CA SER A 690 38.73 8.35 -24.43
C SER A 690 39.37 8.83 -23.12
N PRO A 691 40.64 8.53 -22.79
CA PRO A 691 41.28 9.11 -21.60
C PRO A 691 41.47 10.64 -21.66
N PRO A 692 41.92 11.26 -22.77
CA PRO A 692 41.91 12.73 -22.91
C PRO A 692 40.50 13.36 -22.81
N ARG A 693 39.45 12.69 -23.31
CA ARG A 693 38.06 13.15 -23.09
C ARG A 693 37.69 13.09 -21.60
N LEU A 694 38.12 12.07 -20.88
CA LEU A 694 37.84 11.91 -19.46
C LEU A 694 38.55 12.99 -18.62
N ASP A 695 39.80 13.32 -18.94
CA ASP A 695 40.52 14.48 -18.39
C ASP A 695 39.72 15.78 -18.57
N LEU A 696 39.22 16.05 -19.79
CA LEU A 696 38.46 17.26 -20.09
C LEU A 696 37.07 17.26 -19.41
N ALA A 697 36.41 16.11 -19.29
CA ALA A 697 35.16 15.96 -18.54
C ALA A 697 35.33 16.21 -17.04
N ARG A 698 36.41 15.68 -16.45
CA ARG A 698 36.82 15.91 -15.07
C ARG A 698 37.08 17.39 -14.80
N PHE A 699 37.81 18.06 -15.71
CA PHE A 699 38.06 19.51 -15.64
C PHE A 699 36.78 20.35 -15.73
N TYR A 700 35.86 20.02 -16.65
CA TYR A 700 34.57 20.71 -16.73
C TYR A 700 33.76 20.52 -15.45
N PHE A 701 33.66 19.30 -14.93
CA PHE A 701 32.96 19.01 -13.69
C PHE A 701 33.56 19.77 -12.49
N ALA A 702 34.89 19.79 -12.34
CA ALA A 702 35.61 20.50 -11.28
C ALA A 702 35.50 22.04 -11.35
N ASN A 703 35.03 22.57 -12.48
CA ASN A 703 34.68 23.97 -12.70
C ASN A 703 33.15 24.24 -12.71
N GLY A 704 32.32 23.25 -12.33
CA GLY A 704 30.87 23.38 -12.22
C GLY A 704 30.09 23.19 -13.53
N LEU A 705 30.77 22.82 -14.62
CA LEU A 705 30.22 22.67 -15.98
C LEU A 705 29.72 21.24 -16.23
N ALA A 706 28.65 20.87 -15.53
CA ALA A 706 28.01 19.56 -15.66
C ALA A 706 27.51 19.20 -17.08
N PRO A 707 26.92 20.10 -17.90
CA PRO A 707 26.45 19.75 -19.24
C PRO A 707 27.59 19.28 -20.16
N GLU A 708 28.70 20.02 -20.17
CA GLU A 708 29.87 19.72 -20.99
C GLU A 708 30.62 18.48 -20.49
N ALA A 709 30.68 18.26 -19.17
CA ALA A 709 31.19 17.02 -18.60
C ALA A 709 30.33 15.81 -19.02
N LEU A 710 28.99 15.91 -18.90
CA LEU A 710 28.08 14.83 -19.25
C LEU A 710 28.13 14.47 -20.73
N GLY A 711 28.21 15.47 -21.63
CA GLY A 711 28.34 15.22 -23.07
C GLY A 711 29.58 14.41 -23.43
N LEU A 712 30.72 14.68 -22.78
CA LEU A 712 31.94 13.89 -22.96
C LEU A 712 31.82 12.49 -22.33
N LEU A 713 31.20 12.36 -21.15
CA LEU A 713 31.01 11.07 -20.48
C LEU A 713 30.05 10.15 -21.25
N SER A 714 28.99 10.68 -21.85
CA SER A 714 28.12 9.93 -22.77
C SER A 714 28.81 9.59 -24.10
N THR A 715 29.79 10.39 -24.55
CA THR A 715 30.63 10.01 -25.71
C THR A 715 31.55 8.83 -25.35
N ILE A 716 32.15 8.86 -24.16
CA ILE A 716 33.00 7.77 -23.64
C ILE A 716 32.16 6.49 -23.43
N GLU A 717 30.93 6.59 -22.93
CA GLU A 717 30.02 5.44 -22.77
C GLU A 717 29.73 4.68 -24.08
N VAL A 718 29.73 5.36 -25.22
CA VAL A 718 29.52 4.73 -26.54
C VAL A 718 30.83 4.26 -27.18
N GLU A 719 31.92 5.03 -27.08
CA GLU A 719 33.20 4.70 -27.73
C GLU A 719 34.14 3.81 -26.90
N ASP A 720 34.00 3.79 -25.57
CA ASP A 720 34.83 3.04 -24.62
C ASP A 720 34.01 2.59 -23.38
N PRO A 721 33.17 1.55 -23.53
CA PRO A 721 32.30 1.09 -22.44
C PRO A 721 33.06 0.56 -21.22
N GLU A 722 34.28 0.04 -21.39
CA GLU A 722 35.10 -0.44 -20.29
C GLU A 722 35.64 0.70 -19.42
N LEU A 723 36.07 1.81 -20.02
CA LEU A 723 36.43 3.02 -19.27
C LEU A 723 35.20 3.64 -18.59
N ALA A 724 34.04 3.64 -19.25
CA ALA A 724 32.80 4.15 -18.69
C ALA A 724 32.26 3.30 -17.53
N ALA A 725 32.44 1.98 -17.57
CA ALA A 725 31.94 1.06 -16.55
C ALA A 725 32.70 1.11 -15.20
N LYS A 726 33.88 1.76 -15.14
CA LYS A 726 34.65 1.93 -13.90
C LYS A 726 33.84 2.75 -12.90
N ALA A 727 33.72 2.27 -11.66
CA ALA A 727 32.88 2.86 -10.61
C ALA A 727 33.10 4.37 -10.43
N GLU A 728 34.35 4.86 -10.44
CA GLU A 728 34.64 6.30 -10.34
C GLU A 728 34.04 7.13 -11.48
N ASN A 729 34.05 6.60 -12.70
CA ASN A 729 33.55 7.27 -13.89
C ASN A 729 32.02 7.19 -13.97
N ARG A 730 31.43 6.09 -13.50
CA ARG A 730 29.98 6.00 -13.22
C ARG A 730 29.55 7.03 -12.19
N ALA A 731 30.25 7.15 -11.06
CA ALA A 731 29.96 8.17 -10.05
C ALA A 731 30.03 9.59 -10.63
N LEU A 732 31.07 9.91 -11.41
CA LEU A 732 31.22 11.22 -12.07
C LEU A 732 30.07 11.51 -13.04
N ARG A 733 29.63 10.51 -13.81
CA ARG A 733 28.49 10.61 -14.72
C ARG A 733 27.16 10.74 -13.98
N GLY A 734 26.96 10.02 -12.89
CA GLY A 734 25.80 10.14 -12.01
C GLY A 734 25.71 11.52 -11.37
N ALA A 735 26.81 12.06 -10.86
CA ALA A 735 26.89 13.42 -10.33
C ALA A 735 26.58 14.49 -11.41
N ALA A 736 27.08 14.31 -12.64
CA ALA A 736 26.77 15.19 -13.76
C ALA A 736 25.29 15.07 -14.22
N LYS A 737 24.71 13.87 -14.22
CA LYS A 737 23.26 13.64 -14.45
C LYS A 737 22.41 14.32 -13.38
N PHE A 738 22.79 14.22 -12.10
CA PHE A 738 22.10 14.89 -10.99
C PHE A 738 22.06 16.41 -11.21
N ALA A 739 23.19 17.03 -11.53
CA ALA A 739 23.27 18.47 -11.80
C ALA A 739 22.45 18.89 -13.04
N MET A 740 22.19 17.95 -13.95
CA MET A 740 21.32 18.09 -15.11
C MET A 740 19.84 17.73 -14.84
N ARG A 741 19.43 17.61 -13.56
CA ARG A 741 18.07 17.19 -13.11
C ARG A 741 17.64 15.77 -13.51
N ARG A 742 18.54 14.95 -14.03
CA ARG A 742 18.28 13.55 -14.45
C ARG A 742 18.42 12.62 -13.25
N HIS A 743 17.61 12.85 -12.22
CA HIS A 743 17.81 12.29 -10.87
C HIS A 743 17.66 10.75 -10.81
N GLU A 744 16.69 10.15 -11.51
CA GLU A 744 16.57 8.69 -11.57
C GLU A 744 17.76 8.03 -12.32
N GLU A 745 18.17 8.57 -13.47
CA GLU A 745 19.36 8.06 -14.19
C GLU A 745 20.68 8.27 -13.40
N ALA A 746 20.72 9.26 -12.52
CA ALA A 746 21.83 9.50 -11.60
C ALA A 746 21.85 8.45 -10.49
N ARG A 747 20.67 8.06 -9.98
CA ARG A 747 20.50 6.99 -9.01
C ARG A 747 21.02 5.66 -9.54
N GLU A 748 20.74 5.35 -10.80
CA GLU A 748 21.25 4.13 -11.48
C GLU A 748 22.78 4.11 -11.56
N ASP A 749 23.41 5.20 -12.02
CA ASP A 749 24.88 5.30 -12.11
C ASP A 749 25.55 5.24 -10.72
N LEU A 750 24.92 5.82 -9.70
CA LEU A 750 25.44 5.84 -8.33
C LEU A 750 25.14 4.57 -7.53
N ALA A 751 24.22 3.71 -7.97
CA ALA A 751 23.87 2.45 -7.32
C ALA A 751 24.93 1.35 -7.48
N ASP A 752 26.01 1.60 -8.23
CA ASP A 752 27.10 0.65 -8.47
C ASP A 752 27.67 0.06 -7.15
N PRO A 753 27.79 -1.28 -7.01
CA PRO A 753 28.31 -1.91 -5.80
C PRO A 753 29.75 -1.51 -5.44
N GLY A 754 30.57 -1.13 -6.42
CA GLY A 754 31.94 -0.65 -6.22
C GLY A 754 32.03 0.74 -5.58
N LEU A 755 30.90 1.42 -5.39
CA LEU A 755 30.79 2.70 -4.69
C LEU A 755 30.36 2.56 -3.22
N ASN A 756 30.10 1.34 -2.76
CA ASN A 756 29.67 1.10 -1.37
C ASN A 756 30.81 1.35 -0.37
N GLY A 757 30.46 1.90 0.80
CA GLY A 757 31.42 2.34 1.83
C GLY A 757 32.13 3.66 1.52
N ILE A 758 31.99 4.23 0.31
CA ILE A 758 32.63 5.50 -0.03
C ILE A 758 31.74 6.68 0.40
N LYS A 759 32.30 7.56 1.25
CA LYS A 759 31.60 8.74 1.78
C LYS A 759 31.13 9.68 0.68
N GLU A 760 31.99 9.95 -0.29
CA GLU A 760 31.66 10.87 -1.40
C GLU A 760 30.58 10.32 -2.33
N ALA A 761 30.55 9.00 -2.61
CA ALA A 761 29.42 8.40 -3.32
C ALA A 761 28.13 8.49 -2.50
N SER A 762 28.22 8.31 -1.19
CA SER A 762 27.06 8.47 -0.28
C SER A 762 26.52 9.89 -0.29
N LEU A 763 27.37 10.93 -0.45
CA LEU A 763 26.94 12.32 -0.57
C LEU A 763 26.06 12.53 -1.82
N TRP A 764 26.48 12.01 -2.96
CA TRP A 764 25.73 12.13 -4.22
C TRP A 764 24.46 11.25 -4.22
N ARG A 765 24.49 10.07 -3.59
CA ARG A 765 23.28 9.27 -3.32
C ARG A 765 22.28 10.06 -2.48
N GLY A 766 22.72 10.68 -1.38
CA GLY A 766 21.88 11.51 -0.51
C GLY A 766 21.24 12.69 -1.23
N ALA A 767 22.02 13.40 -2.06
CA ALA A 767 21.51 14.48 -2.90
C ALA A 767 20.47 14.01 -3.93
N VAL A 768 20.72 12.86 -4.58
CA VAL A 768 19.76 12.26 -5.53
C VAL A 768 18.47 11.85 -4.84
N GLU A 769 18.53 11.12 -3.71
CA GLU A 769 17.33 10.70 -2.99
C GLU A 769 16.53 11.90 -2.46
N ALA A 770 17.21 12.95 -1.97
CA ALA A 770 16.54 14.20 -1.58
C ALA A 770 15.85 14.90 -2.75
N ALA A 771 16.47 14.92 -3.93
CA ALA A 771 15.86 15.47 -5.15
C ALA A 771 14.72 14.59 -5.72
N LEU A 772 14.60 13.34 -5.27
CA LEU A 772 13.47 12.44 -5.52
C LEU A 772 12.44 12.44 -4.36
N GLY A 773 12.65 13.29 -3.34
CA GLY A 773 11.82 13.41 -2.14
C GLY A 773 11.91 12.23 -1.16
N ARG A 774 12.86 11.30 -1.34
CA ARG A 774 13.07 10.12 -0.48
C ARG A 774 13.87 10.53 0.77
N TRP A 775 13.21 11.28 1.65
CA TRP A 775 13.85 12.02 2.74
C TRP A 775 14.58 11.15 3.78
N ASN A 776 14.09 9.93 4.03
CA ASN A 776 14.72 9.02 5.00
C ASN A 776 16.03 8.46 4.43
N GLU A 777 15.95 7.91 3.22
CA GLU A 777 17.06 7.37 2.44
C GLU A 777 18.12 8.44 2.17
N ALA A 778 17.68 9.66 1.85
CA ALA A 778 18.55 10.83 1.76
C ALA A 778 19.28 11.13 3.08
N SER A 779 18.56 11.18 4.20
CA SER A 779 19.15 11.45 5.51
C SER A 779 20.14 10.38 5.93
N GLU A 780 19.87 9.10 5.66
CA GLU A 780 20.84 8.03 5.90
C GLU A 780 22.11 8.21 5.05
N HIS A 781 21.96 8.48 3.76
CA HIS A 781 23.09 8.66 2.85
C HIS A 781 23.92 9.92 3.20
N PHE A 782 23.28 11.01 3.62
CA PHE A 782 23.95 12.19 4.16
C PHE A 782 24.69 11.88 5.48
N ALA A 783 24.08 11.11 6.40
CA ALA A 783 24.74 10.68 7.63
C ALA A 783 25.94 9.73 7.39
N ARG A 784 25.89 8.88 6.34
CA ARG A 784 27.02 8.06 5.88
C ARG A 784 28.12 8.90 5.21
N ALA A 785 27.77 9.99 4.54
CA ALA A 785 28.72 10.90 3.89
C ALA A 785 29.47 11.79 4.90
N GLY A 786 28.74 12.40 5.83
CA GLY A 786 29.25 13.45 6.71
C GLY A 786 29.21 14.83 6.04
N GLU A 787 30.34 15.53 6.07
CA GLU A 787 30.48 16.90 5.60
C GLU A 787 30.56 17.02 4.06
N VAL A 788 30.13 18.16 3.53
CA VAL A 788 30.25 18.49 2.09
C VAL A 788 31.69 18.96 1.80
N PRO A 789 32.48 18.29 0.93
CA PRO A 789 33.88 18.63 0.72
C PRO A 789 34.09 20.08 0.26
N ASP A 790 34.94 20.83 0.97
CA ASP A 790 35.07 22.28 0.79
C ASP A 790 35.45 22.73 -0.62
N HIS A 791 36.24 21.93 -1.33
CA HIS A 791 36.83 22.32 -2.62
C HIS A 791 35.84 22.19 -3.78
N TYR A 792 34.61 21.68 -3.55
CA TYR A 792 33.56 21.52 -4.55
C TYR A 792 33.19 22.85 -5.24
N PRO A 793 32.79 22.81 -6.52
CA PRO A 793 32.16 23.94 -7.18
C PRO A 793 30.98 24.50 -6.36
N ARG A 794 30.93 25.82 -6.23
CA ARG A 794 29.94 26.56 -5.42
C ARG A 794 28.49 26.17 -5.74
N ASN A 795 28.16 25.91 -7.00
CA ASN A 795 26.83 25.45 -7.41
C ASN A 795 26.49 24.09 -6.80
N TYR A 796 27.36 23.09 -6.92
CA TYR A 796 27.12 21.76 -6.32
C TYR A 796 27.13 21.82 -4.79
N LYS A 797 28.12 22.52 -4.18
CA LYS A 797 28.22 22.67 -2.72
C LYS A 797 26.97 23.29 -2.11
N THR A 798 26.44 24.35 -2.74
CA THR A 798 25.21 25.03 -2.31
C THR A 798 23.97 24.15 -2.50
N GLU A 799 23.84 23.47 -3.63
CA GLU A 799 22.67 22.62 -3.92
C GLU A 799 22.62 21.39 -2.99
N ILE A 800 23.72 20.67 -2.85
CA ILE A 800 23.82 19.49 -1.98
C ILE A 800 23.51 19.89 -0.53
N ALA A 801 24.02 21.04 -0.07
CA ALA A 801 23.76 21.53 1.28
C ALA A 801 22.29 21.98 1.48
N LEU A 802 21.66 22.64 0.51
CA LEU A 802 20.23 22.97 0.61
C LEU A 802 19.35 21.71 0.65
N LEU A 803 19.71 20.66 -0.10
CA LEU A 803 19.02 19.36 -0.08
C LEU A 803 19.26 18.59 1.23
N GLY A 804 20.48 18.61 1.77
CA GLY A 804 20.81 18.04 3.08
C GLY A 804 20.06 18.74 4.21
N ALA A 805 19.94 20.06 4.15
CA ALA A 805 19.14 20.84 5.09
C ALA A 805 17.64 20.50 5.00
N GLU A 806 17.07 20.38 3.80
CA GLU A 806 15.66 19.96 3.67
C GLU A 806 15.43 18.53 4.16
N ALA A 807 16.27 17.57 3.76
CA ALA A 807 16.16 16.18 4.21
C ALA A 807 16.22 16.09 5.75
N ALA A 808 17.20 16.75 6.38
CA ALA A 808 17.33 16.80 7.83
C ALA A 808 16.10 17.44 8.52
N ILE A 809 15.52 18.50 7.96
CA ILE A 809 14.26 19.10 8.47
C ILE A 809 13.09 18.12 8.32
N ARG A 810 12.98 17.43 7.17
CA ARG A 810 11.89 16.49 6.85
C ARG A 810 11.89 15.26 7.77
N VAL A 811 13.06 14.80 8.24
CA VAL A 811 13.20 13.72 9.24
C VAL A 811 13.27 14.21 10.70
N ALA A 812 12.90 15.47 10.96
CA ALA A 812 12.91 16.09 12.30
C ALA A 812 14.28 16.14 13.00
N ASN A 813 15.38 16.29 12.25
CA ASN A 813 16.73 16.56 12.74
C ASN A 813 17.15 18.04 12.53
N PRO A 814 16.69 18.98 13.36
CA PRO A 814 17.03 20.41 13.22
C PRO A 814 18.52 20.71 13.44
N ARG A 815 19.25 19.86 14.19
CA ARG A 815 20.70 20.03 14.42
C ARG A 815 21.51 19.72 13.17
N GLY A 816 21.23 18.60 12.51
CA GLY A 816 21.86 18.24 11.24
C GLY A 816 21.58 19.26 10.14
N ALA A 817 20.36 19.82 10.11
CA ALA A 817 19.99 20.87 9.17
C ALA A 817 20.83 22.15 9.34
N ALA A 818 21.16 22.55 10.57
CA ALA A 818 21.94 23.76 10.83
C ALA A 818 23.34 23.69 10.19
N GLY A 819 24.06 22.57 10.32
CA GLY A 819 25.40 22.40 9.74
C GLY A 819 25.40 22.56 8.22
N TYR A 820 24.41 22.01 7.52
CA TYR A 820 24.26 22.22 6.07
C TYR A 820 23.91 23.69 5.71
N LEU A 821 23.15 24.40 6.55
CA LEU A 821 22.85 25.81 6.31
C LEU A 821 24.07 26.72 6.52
N ASP A 822 24.97 26.38 7.44
CA ASP A 822 26.22 27.11 7.63
C ASP A 822 27.24 26.84 6.49
N VAL A 823 27.22 25.65 5.88
CA VAL A 823 27.92 25.36 4.60
C VAL A 823 27.42 26.26 3.47
N VAL A 824 26.10 26.53 3.39
CA VAL A 824 25.55 27.50 2.43
C VAL A 824 26.00 28.92 2.78
N ALA A 825 25.92 29.33 4.06
CA ALA A 825 26.26 30.68 4.52
C ALA A 825 27.72 31.07 4.22
N THR A 826 28.65 30.13 4.32
CA THR A 826 30.09 30.34 4.10
C THR A 826 30.50 30.30 2.62
N SER A 827 29.65 29.80 1.71
CA SER A 827 29.98 29.54 0.30
C SER A 827 29.63 30.69 -0.67
N ASP A 828 29.71 31.94 -0.21
CA ASP A 828 29.24 33.16 -0.91
C ASP A 828 27.85 32.99 -1.58
N PRO A 829 26.80 32.66 -0.82
CA PRO A 829 25.49 32.28 -1.37
C PRO A 829 24.81 33.45 -2.11
N SER A 830 24.17 33.19 -3.26
CA SER A 830 23.50 34.24 -4.04
C SER A 830 22.25 34.79 -3.34
N PRO A 831 21.63 35.88 -3.81
CA PRO A 831 20.38 36.37 -3.23
C PRO A 831 19.24 35.34 -3.17
N SER A 832 19.16 34.39 -4.13
CA SER A 832 18.19 33.29 -4.07
C SER A 832 18.64 32.21 -3.07
N ASP A 833 19.91 31.83 -3.07
CA ASP A 833 20.45 30.80 -2.16
C ASP A 833 20.32 31.23 -0.69
N ARG A 834 20.58 32.52 -0.40
CA ARG A 834 20.35 33.13 0.93
C ARG A 834 18.88 33.11 1.33
N ALA A 835 17.97 33.37 0.40
CA ALA A 835 16.53 33.32 0.66
C ALA A 835 16.04 31.88 0.95
N ARG A 836 16.58 30.89 0.22
CA ARG A 836 16.32 29.45 0.45
C ARG A 836 16.86 28.98 1.80
N ALA A 837 18.13 29.30 2.10
CA ALA A 837 18.74 28.97 3.38
C ALA A 837 18.03 29.66 4.56
N SER A 838 17.55 30.90 4.38
CA SER A 838 16.77 31.61 5.39
C SER A 838 15.40 30.95 5.63
N TYR A 839 14.72 30.47 4.58
CA TYR A 839 13.48 29.69 4.73
C TYR A 839 13.71 28.41 5.53
N PHE A 840 14.77 27.66 5.22
CA PHE A 840 15.11 26.46 5.97
C PHE A 840 15.55 26.78 7.41
N ARG A 841 16.28 27.87 7.67
CA ARG A 841 16.63 28.33 9.02
C ARG A 841 15.38 28.70 9.82
N ALA A 842 14.38 29.34 9.20
CA ALA A 842 13.09 29.59 9.82
C ALA A 842 12.32 28.31 10.16
N ARG A 843 12.35 27.30 9.26
CA ARG A 843 11.78 25.96 9.52
C ARG A 843 12.49 25.24 10.67
N VAL A 844 13.81 25.39 10.80
CA VAL A 844 14.59 24.86 11.95
C VAL A 844 14.18 25.53 13.25
N LEU A 845 14.05 26.86 13.30
CA LEU A 845 13.58 27.60 14.49
C LEU A 845 12.15 27.18 14.88
N ILE A 846 11.25 27.07 13.91
CA ILE A 846 9.87 26.61 14.13
C ILE A 846 9.85 25.18 14.71
N ALA A 847 10.68 24.27 14.18
CA ALA A 847 10.83 22.91 14.71
C ALA A 847 11.48 22.87 16.11
N ALA A 848 12.35 23.82 16.43
CA ALA A 848 12.91 24.04 17.76
C ALA A 848 11.95 24.77 18.73
N THR A 849 10.70 25.00 18.33
CA THR A 849 9.64 25.75 19.05
C THR A 849 9.86 27.26 19.20
N GLU A 850 10.92 27.81 18.59
CA GLU A 850 11.18 29.26 18.49
C GLU A 850 10.30 29.91 17.39
N LEU A 851 8.98 29.92 17.64
CA LEU A 851 8.00 30.26 16.62
C LEU A 851 8.09 31.71 16.10
N GLU A 852 8.04 32.75 16.94
CA GLU A 852 8.06 34.12 16.41
C GLU A 852 9.37 34.47 15.67
N PRO A 853 10.58 34.13 16.16
CA PRO A 853 11.82 34.33 15.39
C PRO A 853 11.82 33.63 14.03
N GLY A 854 11.31 32.39 13.95
CA GLY A 854 11.16 31.68 12.68
C GLY A 854 10.12 32.36 11.77
N VAL A 855 8.94 32.67 12.29
CA VAL A 855 7.84 33.28 11.52
C VAL A 855 8.19 34.70 11.07
N ASP A 856 8.99 35.48 11.82
CA ASP A 856 9.47 36.80 11.37
C ASP A 856 10.43 36.71 10.18
N ILE A 857 11.30 35.69 10.14
CA ILE A 857 12.10 35.39 8.94
C ILE A 857 11.19 35.03 7.77
N LEU A 858 10.15 34.20 7.98
CA LEU A 858 9.16 33.89 6.93
C LEU A 858 8.41 35.15 6.46
N ARG A 859 7.97 36.02 7.37
CA ARG A 859 7.29 37.30 7.06
C ARG A 859 8.18 38.23 6.22
N GLY A 860 9.50 38.19 6.43
CA GLY A 860 10.48 38.86 5.59
C GLY A 860 10.59 38.26 4.19
N LEU A 861 10.72 36.94 4.09
CA LEU A 861 10.84 36.21 2.81
C LEU A 861 9.57 36.26 1.96
N ALA A 862 8.39 36.23 2.59
CA ALA A 862 7.09 36.45 1.96
C ALA A 862 6.98 37.82 1.24
N ARG A 863 7.72 38.83 1.71
CA ARG A 863 7.82 40.15 1.07
C ARG A 863 9.04 40.28 0.15
N GLY A 864 9.94 39.29 0.16
CA GLY A 864 11.17 39.27 -0.62
C GLY A 864 10.97 39.08 -2.13
N PRO A 865 11.96 39.41 -2.96
CA PRO A 865 11.86 39.30 -4.43
C PRO A 865 11.93 37.86 -4.95
N ASP A 866 12.50 36.93 -4.19
CA ASP A 866 12.65 35.53 -4.59
C ASP A 866 11.31 34.77 -4.50
N ARG A 867 10.83 34.27 -5.65
CA ARG A 867 9.50 33.65 -5.79
C ARG A 867 9.40 32.30 -5.08
N TRP A 868 10.49 31.54 -5.00
CA TRP A 868 10.53 30.19 -4.40
C TRP A 868 10.32 30.27 -2.89
N SER A 869 11.08 31.15 -2.23
CA SER A 869 11.03 31.38 -0.79
C SER A 869 9.76 32.11 -0.39
N ARG A 870 9.28 33.07 -1.19
CA ARG A 870 8.00 33.76 -0.96
C ARG A 870 6.85 32.79 -0.74
N VAL A 871 6.61 31.89 -1.71
CA VAL A 871 5.43 31.01 -1.73
C VAL A 871 5.50 29.98 -0.61
N ARG A 872 6.69 29.39 -0.40
CA ARG A 872 6.93 28.42 0.68
C ARG A 872 6.83 29.08 2.07
N SER A 873 7.22 30.35 2.20
CA SER A 873 7.08 31.12 3.44
C SER A 873 5.63 31.50 3.72
N GLU A 874 4.86 31.96 2.73
CA GLU A 874 3.42 32.25 2.90
C GLU A 874 2.64 31.02 3.34
N LEU A 875 2.85 29.85 2.70
CA LEU A 875 2.19 28.60 3.10
C LEU A 875 2.55 28.22 4.55
N ALA A 876 3.83 28.27 4.92
CA ALA A 876 4.27 27.96 6.26
C ALA A 876 3.77 28.97 7.33
N ILE A 877 3.58 30.26 6.98
CA ILE A 877 2.92 31.23 7.86
C ILE A 877 1.44 30.85 8.06
N ILE A 878 0.73 30.52 6.98
CA ILE A 878 -0.69 30.14 7.02
C ILE A 878 -0.90 28.92 7.90
N ASP A 879 -0.02 27.91 7.80
CA ASP A 879 -0.08 26.71 8.63
C ASP A 879 0.15 27.00 10.12
N VAL A 880 1.18 27.80 10.47
CA VAL A 880 1.46 28.16 11.87
C VAL A 880 0.36 29.05 12.47
N ASP A 881 -0.16 30.01 11.70
CA ASP A 881 -1.25 30.88 12.18
C ASP A 881 -2.60 30.13 12.28
N LEU A 882 -2.86 29.11 11.45
CA LEU A 882 -3.99 28.18 11.60
C LEU A 882 -3.88 27.36 12.88
N GLU A 883 -2.74 26.71 13.12
CA GLU A 883 -2.49 25.90 14.32
C GLU A 883 -2.59 26.73 15.60
N ARG A 884 -2.13 27.99 15.55
CA ARG A 884 -2.23 28.97 16.64
C ARG A 884 -3.58 29.70 16.70
N LYS A 885 -4.55 29.37 15.83
CA LYS A 885 -5.90 29.98 15.74
C LYS A 885 -5.88 31.51 15.60
N ARG A 886 -4.83 32.04 14.96
CA ARG A 886 -4.65 33.46 14.60
C ARG A 886 -5.26 33.81 13.25
N LEU A 887 -5.48 32.80 12.41
CA LEU A 887 -6.09 32.88 11.10
C LEU A 887 -7.30 31.94 11.07
N SER A 888 -8.43 32.39 10.52
CA SER A 888 -9.57 31.50 10.27
C SER A 888 -9.30 30.59 9.07
N ARG A 889 -10.04 29.48 8.98
CA ARG A 889 -9.96 28.58 7.82
C ARG A 889 -10.39 29.28 6.53
N THR A 890 -11.38 30.18 6.59
CA THR A 890 -11.86 30.94 5.44
C THR A 890 -10.79 31.89 4.89
N GLU A 891 -10.08 32.62 5.76
CA GLU A 891 -8.95 33.48 5.37
C GLU A 891 -7.75 32.65 4.88
N ALA A 892 -7.52 31.47 5.46
CA ALA A 892 -6.48 30.55 5.01
C ALA A 892 -6.78 29.99 3.60
N ILE A 893 -8.04 29.65 3.31
CA ILE A 893 -8.51 29.25 1.97
C ILE A 893 -8.19 30.38 0.97
N GLU A 894 -8.62 31.61 1.24
CA GLU A 894 -8.37 32.76 0.34
C GLU A 894 -6.87 32.96 0.07
N ARG A 895 -6.03 32.93 1.12
CA ARG A 895 -4.57 33.08 0.98
C ARG A 895 -3.95 31.92 0.18
N ILE A 896 -4.35 30.68 0.42
CA ILE A 896 -3.85 29.50 -0.30
C ILE A 896 -4.33 29.50 -1.77
N GLU A 897 -5.54 29.98 -2.06
CA GLU A 897 -5.99 30.18 -3.44
C GLU A 897 -5.14 31.21 -4.20
N ALA A 898 -4.75 32.31 -3.55
CA ALA A 898 -3.82 33.30 -4.14
C ALA A 898 -2.44 32.68 -4.46
N LEU A 899 -1.96 31.71 -3.67
CA LEU A 899 -0.72 30.99 -3.96
C LEU A 899 -0.81 30.14 -5.24
N ARG A 900 -2.00 29.61 -5.59
CA ARG A 900 -2.23 28.88 -6.86
C ARG A 900 -2.09 29.77 -8.10
N PHE A 901 -2.22 31.09 -7.99
CA PHE A 901 -1.89 32.01 -9.09
C PHE A 901 -0.41 32.43 -9.05
N THR A 902 0.26 32.23 -7.91
CA THR A 902 1.65 32.63 -7.67
C THR A 902 2.66 31.54 -7.99
N TRP A 903 2.31 30.25 -7.98
CA TRP A 903 3.20 29.12 -8.34
C TRP A 903 2.45 27.92 -8.94
N ARG A 904 3.17 27.10 -9.74
CA ARG A 904 2.69 25.88 -10.41
C ARG A 904 3.84 24.90 -10.70
N GLY A 905 3.54 23.62 -10.80
CA GLY A 905 4.36 22.62 -11.51
C GLY A 905 5.33 21.76 -10.67
N ASP A 906 5.35 21.87 -9.35
CA ASP A 906 6.17 21.05 -8.45
C ASP A 906 5.38 20.65 -7.18
N ASP A 907 6.06 19.98 -6.25
CA ASP A 907 5.44 19.48 -5.02
C ASP A 907 4.78 20.57 -4.15
N ILE A 908 5.16 21.85 -4.24
CA ILE A 908 4.46 22.88 -3.46
C ILE A 908 3.07 23.19 -4.04
N GLU A 909 2.81 22.91 -5.33
CA GLU A 909 1.44 22.93 -5.86
C GLU A 909 0.65 21.72 -5.37
N PHE A 910 1.25 20.52 -5.27
CA PHE A 910 0.59 19.36 -4.65
C PHE A 910 0.22 19.67 -3.20
N ASP A 911 1.17 20.14 -2.38
CA ASP A 911 0.94 20.54 -0.98
C ASP A 911 -0.17 21.61 -0.89
N THR A 912 -0.12 22.64 -1.75
CA THR A 912 -1.13 23.72 -1.83
C THR A 912 -2.52 23.17 -2.16
N LEU A 913 -2.66 22.30 -3.18
CA LEU A 913 -3.94 21.72 -3.60
C LEU A 913 -4.52 20.76 -2.55
N TYR A 914 -3.67 19.92 -1.95
CA TYR A 914 -4.07 18.97 -0.92
C TYR A 914 -4.51 19.69 0.37
N ARG A 915 -3.73 20.69 0.83
CA ARG A 915 -4.06 21.53 2.00
C ARG A 915 -5.34 22.34 1.78
N LEU A 916 -5.50 22.95 0.60
CA LEU A 916 -6.74 23.64 0.23
C LEU A 916 -7.95 22.70 0.26
N GLY A 917 -7.78 21.49 -0.29
CA GLY A 917 -8.82 20.46 -0.28
C GLY A 917 -9.24 20.02 1.12
N GLN A 918 -8.27 19.83 2.03
CA GLN A 918 -8.52 19.56 3.45
C GLN A 918 -9.31 20.71 4.12
N LEU A 919 -8.98 21.97 3.84
CA LEU A 919 -9.65 23.12 4.44
C LEU A 919 -11.09 23.29 3.93
N TYR A 920 -11.35 23.14 2.62
CA TYR A 920 -12.72 23.16 2.08
C TYR A 920 -13.60 22.07 2.71
N MET A 921 -13.10 20.84 2.88
CA MET A 921 -13.86 19.77 3.55
C MET A 921 -14.13 20.08 5.02
N GLN A 922 -13.22 20.78 5.71
CA GLN A 922 -13.41 21.23 7.10
C GLN A 922 -14.45 22.35 7.26
N GLU A 923 -14.67 23.15 6.21
CA GLU A 923 -15.70 24.20 6.15
C GLU A 923 -17.01 23.72 5.49
N GLY A 924 -17.07 22.45 5.06
CA GLY A 924 -18.27 21.84 4.47
C GLY A 924 -18.43 22.03 2.95
N ASP A 925 -17.49 22.67 2.25
CA ASP A 925 -17.46 22.66 0.78
C ASP A 925 -16.80 21.36 0.28
N TYR A 926 -17.54 20.27 0.41
CA TYR A 926 -17.09 18.96 -0.06
C TYR A 926 -16.85 18.93 -1.58
N ARG A 927 -17.52 19.77 -2.38
CA ARG A 927 -17.32 19.77 -3.84
C ARG A 927 -15.95 20.34 -4.20
N GLN A 928 -15.58 21.50 -3.67
CA GLN A 928 -14.25 22.06 -3.91
C GLN A 928 -13.16 21.25 -3.20
N GLY A 929 -13.45 20.73 -2.00
CA GLY A 929 -12.55 19.86 -1.25
C GLY A 929 -12.12 18.61 -2.01
N LEU A 930 -13.09 17.80 -2.44
CA LEU A 930 -12.85 16.60 -3.24
C LEU A 930 -12.21 16.94 -4.60
N ASN A 931 -12.59 18.07 -5.23
CA ASN A 931 -12.03 18.47 -6.52
C ASN A 931 -10.55 18.90 -6.42
N ALA A 932 -10.17 19.61 -5.36
CA ALA A 932 -8.80 20.06 -5.15
C ALA A 932 -7.85 18.88 -4.88
N ILE A 933 -8.26 17.91 -4.06
CA ILE A 933 -7.47 16.68 -3.85
C ILE A 933 -7.44 15.82 -5.13
N ARG A 934 -8.56 15.73 -5.88
CA ARG A 934 -8.57 15.06 -7.19
C ARG A 934 -7.59 15.71 -8.17
N GLN A 935 -7.48 17.04 -8.19
CA GLN A 935 -6.46 17.76 -8.97
C GLN A 935 -5.03 17.43 -8.50
N ALA A 936 -4.77 17.44 -7.19
CA ALA A 936 -3.47 17.09 -6.63
C ALA A 936 -3.03 15.69 -7.08
N VAL A 937 -3.89 14.68 -6.91
CA VAL A 937 -3.60 13.28 -7.28
C VAL A 937 -3.46 13.10 -8.80
N THR A 938 -4.31 13.78 -9.59
CA THR A 938 -4.31 13.63 -11.06
C THR A 938 -3.11 14.30 -11.73
N TYR A 939 -2.68 15.47 -11.24
CA TYR A 939 -1.56 16.21 -11.85
C TYR A 939 -0.19 15.78 -11.33
N TYR A 940 -0.14 15.20 -10.12
CA TYR A 940 1.11 14.75 -9.49
C TYR A 940 1.07 13.25 -9.15
N PRO A 941 0.89 12.34 -10.12
CA PRO A 941 0.81 10.89 -9.86
C PRO A 941 2.12 10.30 -9.32
N ASN A 942 3.26 10.95 -9.63
CA ASN A 942 4.59 10.51 -9.20
C ASN A 942 5.02 11.10 -7.84
N ASN A 943 4.28 12.06 -7.28
CA ASN A 943 4.56 12.57 -5.93
C ASN A 943 4.30 11.45 -4.91
N GLN A 944 5.20 11.28 -3.94
CA GLN A 944 5.16 10.15 -3.00
C GLN A 944 3.87 10.09 -2.17
N GLN A 945 3.33 11.26 -1.80
CA GLN A 945 2.10 11.40 -1.03
C GLN A 945 0.83 11.25 -1.87
N SER A 946 0.93 11.24 -3.20
CA SER A 946 -0.22 11.11 -4.11
C SER A 946 -1.02 9.81 -3.88
N ARG A 947 -0.33 8.71 -3.56
CA ARG A 947 -0.97 7.41 -3.20
C ARG A 947 -1.66 7.42 -1.82
N SER A 948 -1.24 8.29 -0.89
CA SER A 948 -2.00 8.56 0.35
C SER A 948 -3.20 9.45 0.05
N ALA A 949 -2.98 10.60 -0.59
CA ALA A 949 -4.04 11.56 -0.92
C ALA A 949 -5.18 10.96 -1.76
N GLY A 950 -4.88 10.03 -2.68
CA GLY A 950 -5.90 9.29 -3.43
C GLY A 950 -6.76 8.38 -2.55
N ARG A 951 -6.19 7.79 -1.49
CA ARG A 951 -6.95 6.98 -0.51
C ARG A 951 -7.71 7.88 0.47
N ASP A 952 -7.12 8.99 0.91
CA ASP A 952 -7.79 9.99 1.74
C ASP A 952 -9.03 10.57 1.03
N LEU A 953 -8.92 10.82 -0.29
CA LEU A 953 -10.00 11.26 -1.17
C LEU A 953 -11.14 10.23 -1.23
N THR A 954 -10.82 8.95 -1.43
CA THR A 954 -11.80 7.85 -1.42
C THR A 954 -12.44 7.66 -0.03
N ASP A 955 -11.67 7.72 1.04
CA ASP A 955 -12.17 7.58 2.41
C ASP A 955 -13.04 8.78 2.83
N ALA A 956 -12.67 10.00 2.44
CA ALA A 956 -13.48 11.20 2.70
C ALA A 956 -14.81 11.15 1.96
N PHE A 957 -14.80 10.76 0.68
CA PHE A 957 -16.02 10.51 -0.09
C PHE A 957 -16.88 9.40 0.54
N ALA A 958 -16.27 8.32 1.02
CA ALA A 958 -17.01 7.24 1.68
C ALA A 958 -17.66 7.67 3.01
N ARG A 959 -16.90 8.35 3.87
CA ARG A 959 -17.38 8.89 5.15
C ARG A 959 -18.52 9.89 4.96
N LEU A 960 -18.47 10.71 3.91
CA LEU A 960 -19.53 11.67 3.60
C LEU A 960 -20.93 11.02 3.55
N TYR A 961 -21.08 9.88 2.87
CA TYR A 961 -22.37 9.18 2.74
C TYR A 961 -22.64 8.11 3.82
N ILE A 962 -21.61 7.63 4.53
CA ILE A 962 -21.75 6.58 5.56
C ILE A 962 -21.89 7.18 6.98
N ASP A 963 -21.24 8.31 7.26
CA ASP A 963 -21.22 8.94 8.59
C ASP A 963 -22.27 10.07 8.73
N GLY A 964 -23.14 10.23 7.72
CA GLY A 964 -24.30 11.13 7.76
C GLY A 964 -24.01 12.61 7.44
N ALA A 965 -22.77 12.99 7.15
CA ALA A 965 -22.44 14.36 6.74
C ALA A 965 -23.14 14.78 5.44
N ALA A 966 -23.39 13.85 4.52
CA ALA A 966 -24.21 14.07 3.34
C ALA A 966 -25.66 14.42 3.72
N ASP A 967 -26.20 13.91 4.82
CA ASP A 967 -27.64 14.00 5.14
C ASP A 967 -28.11 15.42 5.46
N GLN A 968 -27.17 16.30 5.81
CA GLN A 968 -27.39 17.74 6.00
C GLN A 968 -27.63 18.50 4.66
N MET A 969 -27.28 17.91 3.53
CA MET A 969 -27.51 18.48 2.19
C MET A 969 -28.99 18.34 1.75
N THR A 970 -29.35 18.85 0.56
CA THR A 970 -30.54 18.38 -0.14
C THR A 970 -30.25 17.04 -0.83
N PRO A 971 -31.24 16.13 -1.00
CA PRO A 971 -31.04 14.86 -1.72
C PRO A 971 -30.52 15.04 -3.15
N LEU A 972 -30.93 16.12 -3.83
CA LEU A 972 -30.45 16.45 -5.18
C LEU A 972 -28.99 16.94 -5.17
N ALA A 973 -28.56 17.72 -4.17
CA ALA A 973 -27.17 18.11 -4.02
C ALA A 973 -26.27 16.90 -3.71
N ALA A 974 -26.73 15.99 -2.85
CA ALA A 974 -26.04 14.74 -2.54
C ALA A 974 -25.92 13.81 -3.77
N LEU A 975 -26.96 13.73 -4.62
CA LEU A 975 -26.91 12.99 -5.89
C LEU A 975 -25.98 13.64 -6.93
N ALA A 976 -25.99 14.97 -7.04
CA ALA A 976 -25.10 15.69 -7.94
C ALA A 976 -23.63 15.49 -7.55
N LEU A 977 -23.32 15.63 -6.24
CA LEU A 977 -21.99 15.37 -5.70
C LEU A 977 -21.56 13.90 -5.86
N TYR A 978 -22.51 12.96 -5.83
CA TYR A 978 -22.22 11.55 -6.08
C TYR A 978 -21.85 11.29 -7.55
N GLU A 979 -22.60 11.82 -8.53
CA GLU A 979 -22.24 11.62 -9.95
C GLU A 979 -20.99 12.44 -10.37
N ASP A 980 -20.71 13.60 -9.74
CA ASP A 980 -19.48 14.40 -9.93
C ASP A 980 -18.18 13.64 -9.57
N PHE A 981 -18.28 12.66 -8.67
CA PHE A 981 -17.16 11.94 -8.04
C PHE A 981 -17.38 10.43 -7.94
N ARG A 982 -18.27 9.86 -8.77
CA ARG A 982 -18.69 8.45 -8.69
C ARG A 982 -17.54 7.46 -8.79
N GLU A 983 -16.43 7.85 -9.43
CA GLU A 983 -15.18 7.11 -9.51
C GLU A 983 -14.53 6.84 -8.13
N LEU A 984 -14.86 7.64 -7.11
CA LEU A 984 -14.41 7.47 -5.73
C LEU A 984 -15.22 6.45 -4.94
N THR A 985 -16.30 5.89 -5.51
CA THR A 985 -17.15 4.91 -4.81
C THR A 985 -16.37 3.62 -4.55
N PRO A 986 -16.11 3.22 -3.29
CA PRO A 986 -15.40 1.97 -2.99
C PRO A 986 -16.12 0.74 -3.56
N VAL A 987 -15.45 -0.40 -3.69
CA VAL A 987 -16.08 -1.65 -4.14
C VAL A 987 -16.41 -2.55 -2.94
N GLY A 988 -17.47 -3.33 -3.07
CA GLY A 988 -18.02 -4.12 -1.97
C GLY A 988 -18.77 -3.29 -0.94
N GLU A 989 -18.96 -3.91 0.23
CA GLU A 989 -19.90 -3.50 1.30
C GLU A 989 -19.97 -1.99 1.55
N ARG A 990 -18.82 -1.29 1.67
CA ARG A 990 -18.78 0.17 1.89
C ARG A 990 -19.42 0.98 0.77
N GLY A 991 -18.98 0.82 -0.48
CA GLY A 991 -19.58 1.58 -1.59
C GLY A 991 -20.97 1.06 -1.97
N ASP A 992 -21.27 -0.20 -1.63
CA ASP A 992 -22.62 -0.73 -1.76
C ASP A 992 -23.58 -0.11 -0.75
N GLU A 993 -23.10 0.27 0.44
CA GLU A 993 -23.84 1.06 1.43
C GLU A 993 -24.09 2.51 0.97
N ILE A 994 -23.09 3.16 0.35
CA ILE A 994 -23.24 4.50 -0.26
C ILE A 994 -24.40 4.52 -1.26
N ILE A 995 -24.42 3.56 -2.20
CA ILE A 995 -25.43 3.49 -3.27
C ILE A 995 -26.83 3.23 -2.68
N LYS A 996 -26.94 2.33 -1.69
CA LYS A 996 -28.21 2.08 -0.98
C LYS A 996 -28.70 3.35 -0.30
N ARG A 997 -27.92 3.98 0.58
CA ARG A 997 -28.32 5.20 1.31
C ARG A 997 -28.72 6.35 0.40
N LEU A 998 -28.01 6.54 -0.71
CA LEU A 998 -28.38 7.53 -1.71
C LEU A 998 -29.72 7.21 -2.38
N ALA A 999 -29.98 5.95 -2.71
CA ALA A 999 -31.27 5.52 -3.24
C ALA A 999 -32.40 5.68 -2.20
N ASP A 1000 -32.19 5.25 -0.95
CA ASP A 1000 -33.13 5.38 0.17
C ASP A 1000 -33.58 6.84 0.35
N ARG A 1001 -32.62 7.77 0.33
CA ARG A 1001 -32.86 9.21 0.47
C ARG A 1001 -33.56 9.83 -0.74
N LEU A 1002 -33.35 9.30 -1.94
CA LEU A 1002 -34.10 9.70 -3.14
C LEU A 1002 -35.56 9.20 -3.08
N VAL A 1003 -35.81 8.00 -2.52
CA VAL A 1003 -37.18 7.51 -2.24
C VAL A 1003 -37.89 8.42 -1.23
N ALA A 1004 -37.20 8.87 -0.19
CA ALA A 1004 -37.77 9.77 0.84
C ALA A 1004 -38.26 11.13 0.30
N VAL A 1005 -37.87 11.53 -0.92
CA VAL A 1005 -38.38 12.72 -1.63
C VAL A 1005 -39.04 12.38 -2.98
N ASP A 1006 -39.60 11.16 -3.09
CA ASP A 1006 -40.36 10.65 -4.25
C ASP A 1006 -39.60 10.65 -5.60
N LEU A 1007 -38.26 10.73 -5.58
CA LEU A 1007 -37.39 10.62 -6.77
C LEU A 1007 -37.17 9.14 -7.15
N LEU A 1008 -38.26 8.38 -7.24
CA LEU A 1008 -38.29 6.91 -7.36
C LEU A 1008 -37.50 6.41 -8.58
N ASP A 1009 -37.66 7.04 -9.75
CA ASP A 1009 -36.93 6.65 -10.97
C ASP A 1009 -35.40 6.80 -10.83
N ARG A 1010 -34.93 7.78 -10.04
CA ARG A 1010 -33.48 7.98 -9.79
C ARG A 1010 -32.96 6.96 -8.78
N ALA A 1011 -33.70 6.71 -7.70
CA ALA A 1011 -33.37 5.65 -6.74
C ALA A 1011 -33.31 4.26 -7.41
N ALA A 1012 -34.32 3.94 -8.22
CA ALA A 1012 -34.38 2.70 -8.99
C ALA A 1012 -33.19 2.57 -9.95
N SER A 1013 -32.80 3.65 -10.64
CA SER A 1013 -31.66 3.65 -11.57
C SER A 1013 -30.31 3.37 -10.88
N LEU A 1014 -30.15 3.77 -9.62
CA LEU A 1014 -28.95 3.47 -8.83
C LEU A 1014 -28.90 1.99 -8.42
N LEU A 1015 -29.98 1.46 -7.85
CA LEU A 1015 -30.03 0.05 -7.42
C LEU A 1015 -29.96 -0.91 -8.61
N ASP A 1016 -30.57 -0.57 -9.75
CA ASP A 1016 -30.49 -1.35 -11.00
C ASP A 1016 -29.04 -1.54 -11.47
N ARG A 1017 -28.27 -0.43 -11.52
CA ARG A 1017 -26.83 -0.47 -11.83
C ARG A 1017 -26.05 -1.29 -10.79
N GLN A 1018 -26.44 -1.23 -9.52
CA GLN A 1018 -25.81 -1.99 -8.44
C GLN A 1018 -26.05 -3.51 -8.56
N ILE A 1019 -27.29 -3.91 -8.87
CA ILE A 1019 -27.68 -5.31 -9.11
C ILE A 1019 -26.97 -5.88 -10.34
N LYS A 1020 -26.84 -5.09 -11.41
CA LYS A 1020 -26.21 -5.52 -12.67
C LYS A 1020 -24.69 -5.68 -12.60
N PHE A 1021 -24.00 -4.78 -11.90
CA PHE A 1021 -22.53 -4.67 -11.99
C PHE A 1021 -21.75 -4.83 -10.68
N ARG A 1022 -22.41 -4.97 -9.51
CA ARG A 1022 -21.73 -5.01 -8.21
C ARG A 1022 -22.17 -6.17 -7.31
N LEU A 1023 -23.47 -6.46 -7.21
CA LEU A 1023 -24.00 -7.39 -6.22
C LEU A 1023 -24.09 -8.84 -6.70
N GLN A 1024 -23.88 -9.78 -5.78
CA GLN A 1024 -24.00 -11.22 -6.00
C GLN A 1024 -24.74 -11.91 -4.84
N GLY A 1025 -25.20 -13.14 -5.06
CA GLY A 1025 -25.80 -14.00 -4.03
C GLY A 1025 -26.99 -13.38 -3.30
N VAL A 1026 -27.03 -13.54 -1.98
CA VAL A 1026 -28.14 -13.11 -1.12
C VAL A 1026 -28.37 -11.60 -1.19
N GLU A 1027 -27.31 -10.79 -1.23
CA GLU A 1027 -27.44 -9.34 -1.28
C GLU A 1027 -27.94 -8.82 -2.64
N LYS A 1028 -27.64 -9.53 -3.75
CA LYS A 1028 -28.30 -9.26 -5.03
C LYS A 1028 -29.81 -9.45 -4.92
N ALA A 1029 -30.24 -10.56 -4.31
CA ALA A 1029 -31.66 -10.87 -4.14
C ALA A 1029 -32.39 -9.91 -3.16
N ARG A 1030 -31.70 -9.45 -2.10
CA ARG A 1030 -32.18 -8.44 -1.13
C ARG A 1030 -32.36 -7.08 -1.79
N VAL A 1031 -31.35 -6.56 -2.48
CA VAL A 1031 -31.44 -5.26 -3.17
C VAL A 1031 -32.39 -5.32 -4.37
N GLY A 1032 -32.51 -6.47 -5.03
CA GLY A 1032 -33.53 -6.73 -6.06
C GLY A 1032 -34.96 -6.67 -5.55
N ALA A 1033 -35.23 -7.17 -4.33
CA ALA A 1033 -36.53 -7.00 -3.68
C ALA A 1033 -36.81 -5.50 -3.40
N ARG A 1034 -35.82 -4.75 -2.91
CA ARG A 1034 -35.93 -3.29 -2.70
C ARG A 1034 -36.19 -2.52 -4.00
N LEU A 1035 -35.49 -2.86 -5.09
CA LEU A 1035 -35.76 -2.28 -6.43
C LEU A 1035 -37.19 -2.59 -6.90
N ALA A 1036 -37.68 -3.81 -6.69
CA ALA A 1036 -39.05 -4.18 -7.03
C ALA A 1036 -40.11 -3.40 -6.22
N VAL A 1037 -39.86 -3.15 -4.93
CA VAL A 1037 -40.70 -2.28 -4.09
C VAL A 1037 -40.75 -0.86 -4.66
N ILE A 1038 -39.61 -0.27 -5.02
CA ILE A 1038 -39.56 1.07 -5.62
C ILE A 1038 -40.35 1.09 -6.94
N ARG A 1039 -40.18 0.07 -7.80
CA ARG A 1039 -40.92 -0.06 -9.06
C ARG A 1039 -42.44 -0.24 -8.88
N LEU A 1040 -42.89 -0.90 -7.81
CA LEU A 1040 -44.32 -1.00 -7.49
C LEU A 1040 -44.90 0.35 -6.98
N LEU A 1041 -44.17 1.09 -6.14
CA LEU A 1041 -44.58 2.44 -5.72
C LEU A 1041 -44.70 3.41 -6.91
N ASP A 1042 -43.78 3.26 -7.86
CA ASP A 1042 -43.65 3.96 -9.15
C ASP A 1042 -44.61 3.41 -10.25
N ARG A 1043 -45.55 2.52 -9.88
CA ARG A 1043 -46.58 1.90 -10.74
C ARG A 1043 -46.06 1.21 -12.01
N LYS A 1044 -44.88 0.58 -11.95
CA LYS A 1044 -44.23 -0.15 -13.05
C LYS A 1044 -44.08 -1.65 -12.68
N PRO A 1045 -45.18 -2.42 -12.57
CA PRO A 1045 -45.15 -3.81 -12.11
C PRO A 1045 -44.36 -4.76 -13.02
N GLU A 1046 -44.30 -4.53 -14.33
CA GLU A 1046 -43.43 -5.28 -15.25
C GLU A 1046 -41.94 -5.10 -14.92
N ALA A 1047 -41.54 -3.86 -14.59
CA ALA A 1047 -40.18 -3.56 -14.16
C ALA A 1047 -39.88 -4.12 -12.77
N ALA A 1048 -40.88 -4.24 -11.90
CA ALA A 1048 -40.75 -4.92 -10.61
C ALA A 1048 -40.53 -6.44 -10.79
N LEU A 1049 -41.24 -7.09 -11.72
CA LEU A 1049 -40.98 -8.48 -12.09
C LEU A 1049 -39.57 -8.67 -12.64
N ALA A 1050 -39.17 -7.85 -13.63
CA ALA A 1050 -37.82 -7.91 -14.20
C ALA A 1050 -36.72 -7.72 -13.14
N ALA A 1051 -36.92 -6.81 -12.18
CA ALA A 1051 -36.01 -6.61 -11.06
C ALA A 1051 -35.90 -7.84 -10.15
N ILE A 1052 -36.99 -8.57 -9.90
CA ILE A 1052 -36.97 -9.84 -9.15
C ILE A 1052 -36.25 -10.92 -9.97
N ASP A 1053 -36.58 -11.06 -11.25
CA ASP A 1053 -36.03 -12.09 -12.14
C ASP A 1053 -34.50 -11.92 -12.35
N GLU A 1054 -34.03 -10.70 -12.63
CA GLU A 1054 -32.60 -10.40 -12.84
C GLU A 1054 -31.76 -10.54 -11.55
N SER A 1055 -32.40 -10.40 -10.38
CA SER A 1055 -31.74 -10.50 -9.07
C SER A 1055 -31.80 -11.89 -8.43
N ASP A 1056 -32.27 -12.91 -9.15
CA ASP A 1056 -32.54 -14.21 -8.53
C ASP A 1056 -31.29 -14.96 -8.05
N ALA A 1057 -31.46 -15.67 -6.93
CA ALA A 1057 -30.39 -16.35 -6.23
C ALA A 1057 -30.91 -17.64 -5.60
N THR A 1058 -30.58 -18.79 -6.22
CA THR A 1058 -31.08 -20.13 -5.88
C THR A 1058 -30.94 -20.49 -4.39
N ASN A 1059 -29.89 -19.99 -3.74
CA ASN A 1059 -29.56 -20.29 -2.34
C ASN A 1059 -30.04 -19.21 -1.34
N ALA A 1060 -30.92 -18.28 -1.73
CA ALA A 1060 -31.46 -17.27 -0.82
C ALA A 1060 -32.23 -17.92 0.35
N PRO A 1061 -32.09 -17.44 1.61
CA PRO A 1061 -32.85 -17.92 2.77
C PRO A 1061 -34.38 -17.81 2.60
N GLN A 1062 -35.14 -18.69 3.28
CA GLN A 1062 -36.61 -18.74 3.17
C GLN A 1062 -37.32 -17.38 3.36
N PRO A 1063 -36.98 -16.53 4.36
CA PRO A 1063 -37.64 -15.23 4.51
C PRO A 1063 -37.53 -14.33 3.27
N ILE A 1064 -36.33 -14.26 2.67
CA ILE A 1064 -36.07 -13.49 1.46
C ILE A 1064 -36.78 -14.10 0.25
N ARG A 1065 -36.92 -15.44 0.19
CA ARG A 1065 -37.70 -16.11 -0.86
C ARG A 1065 -39.21 -15.83 -0.74
N PHE A 1066 -39.76 -15.81 0.47
CA PHE A 1066 -41.17 -15.46 0.69
C PHE A 1066 -41.42 -13.97 0.41
N GLU A 1067 -40.56 -13.05 0.87
CA GLU A 1067 -40.62 -11.63 0.54
C GLU A 1067 -40.64 -11.38 -0.99
N ARG A 1068 -39.70 -12.00 -1.72
CA ARG A 1068 -39.65 -11.93 -3.19
C ARG A 1068 -40.86 -12.58 -3.86
N GLY A 1069 -41.40 -13.67 -3.28
CA GLY A 1069 -42.63 -14.31 -3.72
C GLY A 1069 -43.86 -13.40 -3.57
N GLN A 1070 -43.98 -12.72 -2.43
CA GLN A 1070 -45.04 -11.74 -2.15
C GLN A 1070 -44.96 -10.55 -3.11
N LEU A 1071 -43.76 -10.01 -3.36
CA LEU A 1071 -43.55 -8.93 -4.34
C LEU A 1071 -43.87 -9.37 -5.78
N ARG A 1072 -43.46 -10.57 -6.19
CA ARG A 1072 -43.81 -11.15 -7.51
C ARG A 1072 -45.32 -11.35 -7.64
N ALA A 1073 -45.98 -11.90 -6.61
CA ALA A 1073 -47.43 -12.07 -6.59
C ALA A 1073 -48.18 -10.73 -6.65
N ARG A 1074 -47.68 -9.70 -5.95
CA ARG A 1074 -48.26 -8.35 -6.00
C ARG A 1074 -48.15 -7.74 -7.40
N ALA A 1075 -46.99 -7.83 -8.04
CA ALA A 1075 -46.79 -7.36 -9.40
C ALA A 1075 -47.65 -8.11 -10.42
N LEU A 1076 -47.75 -9.45 -10.33
CA LEU A 1076 -48.64 -10.26 -11.16
C LEU A 1076 -50.12 -9.88 -10.97
N PHE A 1077 -50.55 -9.59 -9.74
CA PHE A 1077 -51.92 -9.15 -9.47
C PHE A 1077 -52.23 -7.76 -10.07
N GLU A 1078 -51.30 -6.81 -10.00
CA GLU A 1078 -51.46 -5.49 -10.65
C GLU A 1078 -51.44 -5.59 -12.19
N LEU A 1079 -50.80 -6.63 -12.75
CA LEU A 1079 -50.92 -7.04 -14.15
C LEU A 1079 -52.18 -7.88 -14.47
N SER A 1080 -53.12 -8.00 -13.53
CA SER A 1080 -54.33 -8.84 -13.64
C SER A 1080 -54.09 -10.35 -13.86
N ARG A 1081 -52.86 -10.84 -13.67
CA ARG A 1081 -52.45 -12.26 -13.79
C ARG A 1081 -52.75 -13.03 -12.49
N ILE A 1082 -54.03 -13.04 -12.11
CA ILE A 1082 -54.55 -13.47 -10.80
C ILE A 1082 -54.11 -14.90 -10.45
N ASP A 1083 -54.31 -15.87 -11.36
CA ASP A 1083 -53.99 -17.28 -11.08
C ASP A 1083 -52.48 -17.51 -10.86
N GLU A 1084 -51.63 -16.78 -11.58
CA GLU A 1084 -50.18 -16.84 -11.40
C GLU A 1084 -49.73 -16.16 -10.10
N ALA A 1085 -50.40 -15.09 -9.69
CA ALA A 1085 -50.17 -14.44 -8.39
C ALA A 1085 -50.52 -15.38 -7.23
N ILE A 1086 -51.67 -16.05 -7.28
CA ILE A 1086 -52.08 -17.05 -6.27
C ILE A 1086 -51.12 -18.23 -6.25
N LYS A 1087 -50.75 -18.77 -7.42
CA LYS A 1087 -49.79 -19.87 -7.55
C LYS A 1087 -48.40 -19.51 -6.99
N THR A 1088 -47.94 -18.28 -7.21
CA THR A 1088 -46.66 -17.78 -6.66
C THR A 1088 -46.65 -17.80 -5.12
N LEU A 1089 -47.82 -17.65 -4.49
CA LEU A 1089 -47.96 -17.69 -3.03
C LEU A 1089 -48.17 -19.10 -2.47
N GLU A 1090 -48.42 -20.16 -3.25
CA GLU A 1090 -48.67 -21.52 -2.74
C GLU A 1090 -47.65 -22.04 -1.70
N PRO A 1091 -46.32 -21.89 -1.86
CA PRO A 1091 -45.35 -22.34 -0.85
C PRO A 1091 -45.29 -21.45 0.40
N ASP A 1092 -45.82 -20.22 0.35
CA ASP A 1092 -45.77 -19.26 1.45
C ASP A 1092 -47.00 -19.39 2.36
N ASN A 1093 -46.81 -19.97 3.54
CA ASN A 1093 -47.85 -20.08 4.57
C ASN A 1093 -47.57 -19.16 5.77
N THR A 1094 -46.83 -18.07 5.56
CA THR A 1094 -46.70 -16.98 6.55
C THR A 1094 -48.01 -16.20 6.69
N LYS A 1095 -48.17 -15.48 7.80
CA LYS A 1095 -49.34 -14.61 8.04
C LYS A 1095 -49.41 -13.48 7.00
N GLU A 1096 -48.28 -13.08 6.45
CA GLU A 1096 -48.09 -12.04 5.45
C GLU A 1096 -48.46 -12.54 4.05
N GLY A 1097 -47.98 -13.73 3.67
CA GLY A 1097 -48.38 -14.42 2.44
C GLY A 1097 -49.87 -14.74 2.41
N ASP A 1098 -50.44 -15.14 3.54
CA ASP A 1098 -51.88 -15.34 3.70
C ASP A 1098 -52.69 -14.05 3.62
N GLN A 1099 -52.23 -12.95 4.24
CA GLN A 1099 -52.86 -11.63 4.09
C GLN A 1099 -52.91 -11.20 2.61
N LEU A 1100 -51.82 -11.34 1.88
CA LEU A 1100 -51.76 -10.98 0.46
C LEU A 1100 -52.61 -11.93 -0.41
N ARG A 1101 -52.59 -13.25 -0.14
CA ARG A 1101 -53.44 -14.21 -0.86
C ARG A 1101 -54.93 -13.92 -0.60
N ALA A 1102 -55.30 -13.53 0.62
CA ALA A 1102 -56.66 -13.12 0.95
C ALA A 1102 -57.07 -11.81 0.25
N GLU A 1103 -56.19 -10.79 0.20
CA GLU A 1103 -56.43 -9.54 -0.56
C GLU A 1103 -56.72 -9.85 -2.03
N ILE A 1104 -55.85 -10.64 -2.68
CA ILE A 1104 -55.97 -11.01 -4.09
C ILE A 1104 -57.28 -11.77 -4.34
N LEU A 1105 -57.55 -12.85 -3.59
CA LEU A 1105 -58.76 -13.66 -3.79
C LEU A 1105 -60.05 -12.86 -3.56
N TRP A 1106 -60.08 -11.98 -2.55
CA TRP A 1106 -61.22 -11.11 -2.25
C TRP A 1106 -61.44 -10.07 -3.35
N ARG A 1107 -60.39 -9.34 -3.77
CA ARG A 1107 -60.49 -8.34 -4.84
C ARG A 1107 -60.82 -8.97 -6.20
N SER A 1108 -60.40 -10.21 -6.44
CA SER A 1108 -60.78 -11.04 -7.60
C SER A 1108 -62.13 -11.76 -7.44
N GLN A 1109 -62.93 -11.45 -6.41
CA GLN A 1109 -64.27 -12.01 -6.15
C GLN A 1109 -64.33 -13.54 -5.97
N ARG A 1110 -63.22 -14.18 -5.61
CA ARG A 1110 -63.09 -15.64 -5.40
C ARG A 1110 -63.47 -16.04 -3.97
N TRP A 1111 -64.68 -15.67 -3.52
CA TRP A 1111 -65.15 -15.76 -2.12
C TRP A 1111 -64.98 -17.14 -1.48
N ALA A 1112 -65.25 -18.21 -2.23
CA ALA A 1112 -65.12 -19.61 -1.77
C ALA A 1112 -63.67 -20.11 -1.58
N GLN A 1113 -62.69 -19.34 -2.08
CA GLN A 1113 -61.26 -19.54 -1.82
C GLN A 1113 -60.79 -18.56 -0.73
N ALA A 1114 -61.21 -17.30 -0.79
CA ALA A 1114 -60.88 -16.27 0.20
C ALA A 1114 -61.31 -16.67 1.63
N SER A 1115 -62.50 -17.25 1.79
CA SER A 1115 -62.99 -17.80 3.07
C SER A 1115 -61.99 -18.76 3.72
N ARG A 1116 -61.42 -19.70 2.96
CA ARG A 1116 -60.46 -20.69 3.49
C ARG A 1116 -59.16 -20.04 3.99
N VAL A 1117 -58.72 -18.94 3.36
CA VAL A 1117 -57.54 -18.19 3.79
C VAL A 1117 -57.86 -17.32 5.00
N PHE A 1118 -59.03 -16.68 5.04
CA PHE A 1118 -59.48 -15.96 6.24
C PHE A 1118 -59.71 -16.91 7.44
N GLU A 1119 -60.22 -18.12 7.22
CA GLU A 1119 -60.37 -19.19 8.23
C GLU A 1119 -59.01 -19.55 8.85
N ARG A 1120 -57.96 -19.63 8.01
CA ARG A 1120 -56.57 -19.84 8.48
C ARG A 1120 -55.97 -18.62 9.19
N LEU A 1121 -56.25 -17.40 8.72
CA LEU A 1121 -55.80 -16.15 9.34
C LEU A 1121 -56.46 -15.85 10.69
N VAL A 1122 -57.71 -16.29 10.90
CA VAL A 1122 -58.45 -16.18 12.17
C VAL A 1122 -57.89 -17.12 13.25
N GLY A 1123 -57.30 -18.24 12.84
CA GLY A 1123 -56.63 -19.20 13.70
C GLY A 1123 -57.57 -20.20 14.39
N PRO A 1124 -57.01 -21.32 14.92
CA PRO A 1124 -57.79 -22.41 15.50
C PRO A 1124 -58.21 -22.19 16.96
N GLU A 1125 -57.64 -21.21 17.68
CA GLU A 1125 -57.98 -20.92 19.08
C GLU A 1125 -59.44 -20.48 19.25
N ASP A 1126 -60.09 -20.83 20.36
CA ASP A 1126 -61.39 -20.26 20.72
C ASP A 1126 -61.24 -18.80 21.19
N PRO A 1127 -62.23 -17.93 20.91
CA PRO A 1127 -62.16 -16.50 21.25
C PRO A 1127 -62.30 -16.20 22.76
N GLY A 1128 -62.47 -17.24 23.60
CA GLY A 1128 -62.71 -17.08 25.04
C GLY A 1128 -64.03 -16.36 25.35
N THR A 1129 -64.06 -15.68 26.50
CA THR A 1129 -65.22 -14.89 26.96
C THR A 1129 -64.99 -13.38 26.92
N GLY A 1130 -63.78 -12.93 26.52
CA GLY A 1130 -63.42 -11.52 26.40
C GLY A 1130 -63.84 -10.88 25.06
N PRO A 1131 -63.61 -9.57 24.89
CA PRO A 1131 -63.63 -8.94 23.57
C PRO A 1131 -62.43 -9.41 22.72
N LEU A 1132 -62.61 -9.49 21.41
CA LEU A 1132 -61.53 -9.75 20.46
C LEU A 1132 -60.77 -8.47 20.11
N GLU A 1133 -59.47 -8.60 19.84
CA GLU A 1133 -58.66 -7.54 19.23
C GLU A 1133 -59.28 -7.07 17.90
N ASP A 1134 -59.25 -5.76 17.62
CA ASP A 1134 -59.82 -5.18 16.40
C ASP A 1134 -59.28 -5.80 15.10
N ALA A 1135 -58.01 -6.21 15.08
CA ALA A 1135 -57.41 -6.87 13.92
C ALA A 1135 -57.99 -8.27 13.70
N ARG A 1136 -58.16 -9.05 14.78
CA ARG A 1136 -58.75 -10.40 14.72
C ARG A 1136 -60.26 -10.34 14.45
N SER A 1137 -60.96 -9.35 15.03
CA SER A 1137 -62.38 -9.08 14.75
C SER A 1137 -62.64 -8.75 13.27
N ARG A 1138 -61.76 -7.96 12.63
CA ARG A 1138 -61.82 -7.70 11.19
C ARG A 1138 -61.64 -8.97 10.35
N LEU A 1139 -60.71 -9.86 10.72
CA LEU A 1139 -60.53 -11.15 10.03
C LEU A 1139 -61.75 -12.07 10.17
N VAL A 1140 -62.38 -12.12 11.36
CA VAL A 1140 -63.63 -12.86 11.60
C VAL A 1140 -64.80 -12.28 10.79
N LEU A 1141 -64.89 -10.95 10.65
CA LEU A 1141 -65.89 -10.30 9.80
C LEU A 1141 -65.67 -10.62 8.31
N ASN A 1142 -64.44 -10.50 7.81
CA ASN A 1142 -64.10 -10.82 6.41
C ASN A 1142 -64.35 -12.30 6.07
N LEU A 1143 -64.14 -13.20 7.04
CA LEU A 1143 -64.53 -14.60 6.93
C LEU A 1143 -66.05 -14.76 6.81
N ALA A 1144 -66.83 -14.12 7.68
CA ALA A 1144 -68.30 -14.16 7.63
C ALA A 1144 -68.85 -13.62 6.29
N VAL A 1145 -68.31 -12.51 5.79
CA VAL A 1145 -68.68 -11.96 4.47
C VAL A 1145 -68.29 -12.92 3.34
N SER A 1146 -67.08 -13.49 3.38
CA SER A 1146 -66.63 -14.44 2.36
C SER A 1146 -67.54 -15.67 2.27
N LEU A 1147 -67.95 -16.23 3.40
CA LEU A 1147 -68.87 -17.38 3.48
C LEU A 1147 -70.30 -17.00 3.05
N SER A 1148 -70.77 -15.80 3.38
CA SER A 1148 -72.08 -15.30 2.94
C SER A 1148 -72.12 -15.02 1.42
N LEU A 1149 -71.02 -14.51 0.85
CA LEU A 1149 -70.86 -14.31 -0.60
C LEU A 1149 -70.60 -15.61 -1.37
N SER A 1150 -70.01 -16.64 -0.75
CA SER A 1150 -69.90 -17.98 -1.32
C SER A 1150 -71.11 -18.89 -1.05
N ASN A 1151 -72.12 -18.39 -0.34
CA ASN A 1151 -73.32 -19.12 0.10
C ASN A 1151 -73.04 -20.40 0.93
N ASP A 1152 -71.93 -20.44 1.69
CA ASP A 1152 -71.60 -21.55 2.59
C ASP A 1152 -72.30 -21.35 3.95
N VAL A 1153 -73.62 -21.59 3.93
CA VAL A 1153 -74.49 -21.45 5.11
C VAL A 1153 -74.08 -22.34 6.29
N PRO A 1154 -73.64 -23.62 6.10
CA PRO A 1154 -73.14 -24.45 7.19
C PRO A 1154 -71.94 -23.83 7.93
N ARG A 1155 -70.89 -23.42 7.21
CA ARG A 1155 -69.73 -22.77 7.84
C ARG A 1155 -70.08 -21.41 8.45
N LEU A 1156 -70.92 -20.62 7.79
CA LEU A 1156 -71.37 -19.32 8.31
C LEU A 1156 -72.13 -19.48 9.66
N THR A 1157 -72.92 -20.54 9.79
CA THR A 1157 -73.63 -20.89 11.02
C THR A 1157 -72.67 -21.33 12.12
N ALA A 1158 -71.71 -22.21 11.82
CA ALA A 1158 -70.69 -22.64 12.77
C ALA A 1158 -69.79 -21.47 13.24
N LEU A 1159 -69.40 -20.58 12.32
CA LEU A 1159 -68.65 -19.36 12.63
C LEU A 1159 -69.42 -18.47 13.61
N ARG A 1160 -70.72 -18.26 13.38
CA ARG A 1160 -71.58 -17.49 14.27
C ARG A 1160 -71.65 -18.12 15.66
N GLN A 1161 -71.91 -19.43 15.73
CA GLN A 1161 -71.98 -20.16 17.02
C GLN A 1161 -70.68 -20.00 17.83
N ARG A 1162 -69.51 -20.05 17.15
CA ARG A 1162 -68.20 -19.93 17.79
C ARG A 1162 -67.84 -18.50 18.21
N TYR A 1163 -68.17 -17.50 17.41
CA TYR A 1163 -67.63 -16.13 17.58
C TYR A 1163 -68.63 -15.06 18.04
N ALA A 1164 -69.95 -15.33 18.08
CA ALA A 1164 -70.95 -14.30 18.39
C ALA A 1164 -70.74 -13.63 19.75
N THR A 1165 -70.44 -14.38 20.82
CA THR A 1165 -70.28 -13.85 22.19
C THR A 1165 -69.11 -12.88 22.35
N ALA A 1166 -68.05 -13.05 21.55
CA ALA A 1166 -66.86 -12.20 21.56
C ALA A 1166 -66.98 -11.03 20.58
N MET A 1167 -67.55 -11.27 19.38
CA MET A 1167 -67.87 -10.22 18.41
C MET A 1167 -68.93 -9.24 18.94
N ASP A 1168 -69.86 -9.70 19.79
CA ASP A 1168 -70.87 -8.86 20.46
C ASP A 1168 -70.28 -7.82 21.43
N LYS A 1169 -68.99 -7.95 21.80
CA LYS A 1169 -68.25 -7.03 22.66
C LYS A 1169 -67.27 -6.14 21.88
N GLY A 1170 -67.13 -6.34 20.57
CA GLY A 1170 -66.21 -5.60 19.71
C GLY A 1170 -66.93 -4.60 18.78
N PRO A 1171 -66.18 -3.68 18.14
CA PRO A 1171 -66.75 -2.62 17.30
C PRO A 1171 -67.45 -3.12 16.01
N PHE A 1172 -67.31 -4.41 15.66
CA PHE A 1172 -67.90 -5.01 14.46
C PHE A 1172 -69.19 -5.81 14.73
N ARG A 1173 -69.73 -5.76 15.96
CA ARG A 1173 -70.93 -6.46 16.44
C ARG A 1173 -72.08 -6.49 15.42
N ASP A 1174 -72.61 -5.32 15.05
CA ASP A 1174 -73.89 -5.26 14.33
C ASP A 1174 -73.73 -5.69 12.86
N ALA A 1175 -72.56 -5.43 12.26
CA ALA A 1175 -72.20 -5.98 10.95
C ALA A 1175 -72.11 -7.51 11.00
N PHE A 1176 -71.38 -8.08 11.97
CA PHE A 1176 -71.24 -9.53 12.12
C PHE A 1176 -72.60 -10.21 12.37
N ARG A 1177 -73.46 -9.61 13.22
CA ARG A 1177 -74.84 -10.05 13.45
C ARG A 1177 -75.65 -10.07 12.14
N LEU A 1178 -75.66 -8.97 11.40
CA LEU A 1178 -76.43 -8.83 10.15
C LEU A 1178 -75.97 -9.84 9.08
N ILE A 1179 -74.66 -9.97 8.88
CA ILE A 1179 -74.08 -10.88 7.87
C ILE A 1179 -74.34 -12.36 8.21
N THR A 1180 -74.39 -12.72 9.50
CA THR A 1180 -74.60 -14.10 9.97
C THR A 1180 -76.06 -14.45 10.29
N GLN A 1181 -77.02 -13.57 9.97
CA GLN A 1181 -78.45 -13.77 10.27
C GLN A 1181 -79.30 -14.36 9.12
N ARG A 1182 -78.70 -14.73 7.98
CA ARG A 1182 -79.44 -15.31 6.84
C ARG A 1182 -80.26 -16.56 7.22
N VAL A 1183 -81.58 -16.41 7.17
CA VAL A 1183 -82.58 -17.47 6.97
C VAL A 1183 -83.47 -16.98 5.82
N GLY A 1184 -83.85 -17.87 4.90
CA GLY A 1184 -84.26 -17.54 3.52
C GLY A 1184 -85.19 -16.32 3.32
N GLY A 1185 -84.73 -15.37 2.50
CA GLY A 1185 -85.45 -14.16 2.08
C GLY A 1185 -84.63 -13.39 1.03
N GLU A 1186 -85.27 -12.51 0.25
CA GLU A 1186 -84.62 -11.80 -0.87
C GLU A 1186 -83.59 -10.73 -0.44
N ILE A 1187 -82.71 -10.38 -1.38
CA ILE A 1187 -81.42 -9.72 -1.12
C ILE A 1187 -81.42 -8.32 -1.78
N SER A 1188 -82.22 -7.39 -1.25
CA SER A 1188 -82.18 -5.98 -1.63
C SER A 1188 -81.07 -5.22 -0.88
N ASP A 1189 -81.21 -5.07 0.44
CA ASP A 1189 -80.33 -4.23 1.28
C ASP A 1189 -78.92 -4.79 1.50
N PHE A 1190 -78.69 -6.09 1.31
CA PHE A 1190 -77.34 -6.64 1.43
C PHE A 1190 -76.41 -6.17 0.29
N SER A 1191 -76.97 -5.82 -0.87
CA SER A 1191 -76.17 -5.26 -1.99
C SER A 1191 -75.70 -3.83 -1.70
N THR A 1192 -76.57 -2.99 -1.13
CA THR A 1192 -76.26 -1.61 -0.71
C THR A 1192 -75.38 -1.59 0.53
N LEU A 1193 -75.54 -2.55 1.45
CA LEU A 1193 -74.62 -2.76 2.58
C LEU A 1193 -73.22 -3.18 2.10
N VAL A 1194 -73.12 -4.17 1.21
CA VAL A 1194 -71.83 -4.59 0.63
C VAL A 1194 -71.17 -3.46 -0.16
N ALA A 1195 -71.93 -2.60 -0.83
CA ALA A 1195 -71.39 -1.38 -1.45
C ALA A 1195 -70.77 -0.44 -0.39
N ARG A 1196 -71.49 -0.12 0.69
CA ARG A 1196 -70.96 0.72 1.80
C ARG A 1196 -69.74 0.11 2.51
N PHE A 1197 -69.64 -1.23 2.57
CA PHE A 1197 -68.44 -1.90 3.08
C PHE A 1197 -67.31 -2.01 2.05
N ARG A 1198 -67.59 -1.81 0.75
CA ARG A 1198 -66.57 -1.73 -0.31
C ARG A 1198 -65.76 -0.44 -0.22
N ASP A 1199 -66.38 0.63 0.29
CA ASP A 1199 -65.71 1.92 0.57
C ASP A 1199 -64.88 1.88 1.86
N LEU A 1200 -65.09 0.91 2.74
CA LEU A 1200 -64.24 0.61 3.90
C LEU A 1200 -63.03 -0.25 3.49
N ASP A 1201 -62.33 0.15 2.43
CA ASP A 1201 -61.24 -0.56 1.75
C ASP A 1201 -59.90 -0.51 2.56
N GLN A 1202 -59.98 -0.87 3.84
CA GLN A 1202 -58.88 -0.82 4.82
C GLN A 1202 -58.49 -2.20 5.36
N LEU A 1203 -58.44 -3.20 4.46
CA LEU A 1203 -57.29 -4.10 4.49
C LEU A 1203 -56.07 -3.22 4.15
N GLN A 1204 -55.32 -2.77 5.18
CA GLN A 1204 -54.09 -1.98 5.00
C GLN A 1204 -53.24 -2.63 3.91
N SER A 1205 -53.19 -2.01 2.73
CA SER A 1205 -52.60 -2.66 1.56
C SER A 1205 -51.15 -3.02 1.85
N PHE A 1206 -50.67 -4.12 1.27
CA PHE A 1206 -49.28 -4.55 1.44
C PHE A 1206 -48.30 -3.40 1.17
N MET A 1207 -48.56 -2.60 0.12
CA MET A 1207 -47.78 -1.42 -0.23
C MET A 1207 -47.94 -0.24 0.74
N THR A 1208 -49.07 -0.10 1.43
CA THR A 1208 -49.24 0.92 2.49
C THR A 1208 -48.36 0.60 3.69
N LYS A 1209 -48.41 -0.64 4.20
CA LYS A 1209 -47.53 -1.10 5.29
C LYS A 1209 -46.06 -1.00 4.89
N TYR A 1210 -45.74 -1.27 3.63
CA TYR A 1210 -44.40 -1.06 3.10
C TYR A 1210 -44.01 0.42 3.11
N ARG A 1211 -44.87 1.33 2.61
CA ARG A 1211 -44.58 2.78 2.59
C ARG A 1211 -44.45 3.36 4.00
N GLU A 1212 -45.24 2.89 4.97
CA GLU A 1212 -45.08 3.23 6.40
C GLU A 1212 -43.72 2.77 6.94
N LYS A 1213 -43.28 1.53 6.64
CA LYS A 1213 -41.93 1.05 6.99
C LYS A 1213 -40.81 1.87 6.33
N LEU A 1214 -40.94 2.17 5.03
CA LEU A 1214 -39.97 2.98 4.27
C LEU A 1214 -39.82 4.41 4.82
N ASN A 1215 -40.92 4.98 5.33
CA ASN A 1215 -40.91 6.32 5.92
C ASN A 1215 -40.39 6.36 7.37
N THR A 1216 -40.33 5.21 8.06
CA THR A 1216 -39.96 5.12 9.49
C THR A 1216 -38.64 4.39 9.73
N THR A 1217 -38.12 3.66 8.74
CA THR A 1217 -36.90 2.85 8.81
C THR A 1217 -36.10 3.05 7.52
N GLN A 1218 -34.79 3.29 7.63
CA GLN A 1218 -33.90 3.28 6.45
C GLN A 1218 -34.02 1.92 5.74
N LEU A 1219 -34.07 1.86 4.40
CA LEU A 1219 -34.20 0.56 3.73
C LEU A 1219 -33.02 -0.34 4.04
N SER A 1220 -31.82 0.23 4.23
CA SER A 1220 -30.64 -0.44 4.80
C SER A 1220 -31.01 -1.51 5.85
N ALA A 1221 -31.85 -1.17 6.83
CA ALA A 1221 -32.22 -1.96 8.00
C ALA A 1221 -33.57 -2.71 7.93
N ILE A 1222 -34.30 -2.71 6.80
CA ILE A 1222 -35.64 -3.34 6.69
C ILE A 1222 -35.58 -4.88 6.52
N ASN A 1223 -34.39 -5.46 6.26
CA ASN A 1223 -34.18 -6.89 5.98
C ASN A 1223 -32.95 -7.43 6.73
#